data_AF-A0A1X6MMY2-F1
#
_entry.id   AF-A0A1X6MMY2-F1
#
_cell.length_a   1.000
_cell.length_b   1.000
_cell.length_c   1.000
_cell.angle_alpha   90.00
_cell.angle_beta   90.00
_cell.angle_gamma   90.00
#
_symmetry.space_group_name_H-M   'P 1'
#
loop_
_entity.id
_entity.type
_entity.pdbx_description
1 polymer ?
#
loop_
_entity_poly.entity_id
_entity_poly.type
_entity_poly.pdbx_seq_one_letter_code
_entity_poly.pdbx_strand_id
1 'polypeptide(L)'
;MRTGYSDYIPLSQLPAGPSKPVETAHSYLFPRRRIAIFALFTTSLLALFAFLRNTLTDLDDDLTDLDLELLPSDGSQSSHTSYLPFQPSPRPTDLIRPSLKPVIDLPTACLDPYFARGELCYVTSVPKLDFLWTWVNGSDPLEEQAKQQAVDLYEPDDPWRPSASVMEARLYRDHDELRHSMRSVLLNFRKYAGRFFLLTSDFSIPVTTPNLTLSSSWRLGQTPQWLDLGKRKRSGWLDGSVNLDLLHHANIFRDYDGTVFNSLAIESQLGHVDGIADYFVYMNDDLYFAKPIMPATFYTSVFGIVLHMEPWLTIPPSRPTSETPGEWRGMGESNYILSVRFGARHRPYVMHQAKVVSSAMLAELETIWPDTFARSASHRFRETAGPGAPSDINTLFLHGHFIVERAREAMLWSWTVARIGGVDDAWGEEEARRAWEELGGTWGEETLEVRAAWRSTLRKQRVETALTRSGSKGGLGRTEYVFSSQDGYAYGSLGYGQDNFPSSTPDVPEESLPTCEIRFSHCFAGYTRASDVFRRIAFEAHECGDCVMSALVRASGTLGMSAFLPSEDRELRSAEFEDPPVERSTSEIPHLPLVQTWEEGDFSLQGVMGAAHEQNVRMWTLQLIQRYRYVIGKTASSFERLENPDQTRDTVSRLSSNHDVVLLCVNDDVTEGDDEVADMFRAFQDKQWGRAAAWEKD
;
A
#
# COMPACT_ATOMS: atom_id res chain seq x y z
N MET A 1 35.57 -7.73 6.23
CA MET A 1 35.36 -7.56 7.69
C MET A 1 35.48 -6.09 8.07
N ARG A 2 34.36 -5.38 7.97
CA ARG A 2 33.96 -4.22 8.76
C ARG A 2 32.43 -4.34 8.81
N THR A 3 31.94 -4.83 9.92
CA THR A 3 30.53 -4.76 10.33
C THR A 3 30.26 -3.33 10.77
N GLY A 4 29.10 -2.77 10.40
CA GLY A 4 28.68 -1.46 10.87
C GLY A 4 27.64 -0.81 9.96
N TYR A 5 26.46 -0.64 10.55
CA TYR A 5 25.33 0.22 10.15
C TYR A 5 24.45 -0.26 9.00
N SER A 6 23.28 -0.76 9.40
CA SER A 6 22.08 -0.92 8.61
C SER A 6 21.49 0.46 8.31
N ASP A 7 21.95 1.07 7.22
CA ASP A 7 21.48 2.41 6.85
C ASP A 7 20.50 2.36 5.67
N TYR A 8 19.25 2.54 6.06
CA TYR A 8 18.11 3.02 5.29
C TYR A 8 18.48 4.24 4.40
N ILE A 9 17.89 4.31 3.20
CA ILE A 9 18.13 5.39 2.23
C ILE A 9 17.21 6.58 2.58
N PRO A 10 17.74 7.75 3.00
CA PRO A 10 16.91 8.93 3.26
C PRO A 10 16.34 9.51 1.96
N LEU A 11 15.02 9.42 1.78
CA LEU A 11 14.29 9.98 0.64
C LEU A 11 13.79 11.39 0.95
N SER A 12 14.69 12.37 0.98
CA SER A 12 14.30 13.78 0.86
C SER A 12 14.50 14.21 -0.59
N GLN A 13 13.40 14.35 -1.35
CA GLN A 13 13.47 14.92 -2.70
C GLN A 13 13.43 16.45 -2.63
N LEU A 14 14.52 17.09 -3.03
CA LEU A 14 14.51 18.49 -3.47
C LEU A 14 14.77 18.54 -4.98
N PRO A 15 14.17 19.50 -5.72
CA PRO A 15 14.45 19.67 -7.13
C PRO A 15 15.92 20.11 -7.34
N ALA A 16 16.64 19.38 -8.18
CA ALA A 16 18.03 19.69 -8.51
C ALA A 16 18.16 21.06 -9.20
N GLY A 17 18.87 21.99 -8.55
CA GLY A 17 19.41 23.18 -9.22
C GLY A 17 20.59 22.82 -10.15
N PRO A 18 20.90 23.63 -11.16
CA PRO A 18 21.88 23.27 -12.18
C PRO A 18 23.31 23.29 -11.63
N SER A 19 24.01 22.15 -11.70
CA SER A 19 25.42 22.01 -11.31
C SER A 19 26.36 22.34 -12.49
N LYS A 20 27.43 23.09 -12.19
CA LYS A 20 28.56 23.33 -13.12
C LYS A 20 29.61 22.22 -12.96
N PRO A 21 30.36 21.87 -14.02
CA PRO A 21 31.31 20.75 -13.97
C PRO A 21 32.63 21.17 -13.30
N VAL A 22 33.21 20.27 -12.49
CA VAL A 22 34.58 20.37 -11.98
C VAL A 22 35.37 19.15 -12.46
N GLU A 23 36.52 19.42 -13.08
CA GLU A 23 37.45 18.45 -13.64
C GLU A 23 38.12 17.57 -12.57
N THR A 24 38.25 16.29 -12.90
CA THR A 24 38.99 15.28 -12.14
C THR A 24 40.48 15.31 -12.46
N ALA A 25 41.33 15.28 -11.43
CA ALA A 25 42.75 14.91 -11.55
C ALA A 25 43.08 13.74 -10.59
N HIS A 26 43.51 12.62 -11.18
CA HIS A 26 44.02 11.45 -10.46
C HIS A 26 45.41 11.70 -9.87
N SER A 27 45.67 11.17 -8.67
CA SER A 27 47.02 10.77 -8.28
C SER A 27 47.00 9.61 -7.27
N TYR A 28 47.66 8.51 -7.66
CA TYR A 28 48.04 7.39 -6.80
C TYR A 28 49.18 7.82 -5.86
N LEU A 29 49.23 7.28 -4.63
CA LEU A 29 50.45 6.75 -3.98
C LEU A 29 50.22 6.27 -2.51
N PHE A 30 50.78 5.08 -2.22
CA PHE A 30 51.19 4.48 -0.94
C PHE A 30 50.24 3.67 -0.02
N PRO A 31 50.45 2.33 0.04
CA PRO A 31 50.00 1.45 1.13
C PRO A 31 51.21 1.00 1.99
N ARG A 32 51.67 1.81 2.95
CA ARG A 32 52.64 1.35 3.99
C ARG A 32 52.39 1.89 5.41
N ARG A 33 51.34 2.69 5.64
CA ARG A 33 50.99 3.24 6.97
C ARG A 33 49.95 2.43 7.77
N ARG A 34 49.28 1.44 7.18
CA ARG A 34 48.15 0.72 7.82
C ARG A 34 48.55 -0.45 8.73
N ILE A 35 49.78 -0.96 8.64
CA ILE A 35 50.19 -2.13 9.42
C ILE A 35 50.72 -1.76 10.82
N ALA A 36 51.30 -0.56 10.98
CA ALA A 36 51.84 -0.11 12.27
C ALA A 36 50.76 0.38 13.27
N ILE A 37 49.63 0.90 12.77
CA ILE A 37 48.53 1.39 13.62
C ILE A 37 47.70 0.23 14.20
N PHE A 38 47.61 -0.89 13.48
CA PHE A 38 46.82 -2.05 13.92
C PHE A 38 47.46 -2.81 15.11
N ALA A 39 48.79 -2.80 15.23
CA ALA A 39 49.50 -3.49 16.31
C ALA A 39 49.49 -2.73 17.65
N LEU A 40 49.21 -1.42 17.65
CA LEU A 40 49.14 -0.60 18.87
C LEU A 40 47.74 -0.57 19.49
N PHE A 41 46.69 -0.85 18.72
CA PHE A 41 45.30 -0.86 19.21
C PHE A 41 44.93 -2.17 19.94
N THR A 42 45.53 -3.30 19.55
CA THR A 42 45.17 -4.61 20.12
C THR A 42 45.70 -4.82 21.54
N THR A 43 46.81 -4.18 21.91
CA THR A 43 47.41 -4.29 23.25
C THR A 43 46.71 -3.41 24.30
N SER A 44 46.13 -2.26 23.90
CA SER A 44 45.35 -1.40 24.82
C SER A 44 43.98 -1.97 25.15
N LEU A 45 43.33 -2.67 24.20
CA LEU A 45 41.99 -3.22 24.43
C LEU A 45 41.99 -4.40 25.43
N LEU A 46 43.03 -5.24 25.38
CA LEU A 46 43.20 -6.38 26.30
C LEU A 46 43.51 -5.93 27.74
N ALA A 47 44.23 -4.81 27.92
CA ALA A 47 44.49 -4.24 29.23
C ALA A 47 43.22 -3.62 29.86
N LEU A 48 42.38 -2.97 29.04
CA LEU A 48 41.10 -2.41 29.49
C LEU A 48 40.10 -3.52 29.89
N PHE A 49 40.07 -4.62 29.14
CA PHE A 49 39.19 -5.75 29.44
C PHE A 49 39.62 -6.50 30.72
N ALA A 50 40.92 -6.62 30.97
CA ALA A 50 41.44 -7.17 32.23
C ALA A 50 41.17 -6.25 33.43
N PHE A 51 41.20 -4.93 33.24
CA PHE A 51 40.90 -3.94 34.28
C PHE A 51 39.40 -3.92 34.64
N LEU A 52 38.51 -3.92 33.65
CA LEU A 52 37.05 -3.97 33.86
C LEU A 52 36.58 -5.28 34.51
N ARG A 53 37.19 -6.41 34.15
CA ARG A 53 36.88 -7.71 34.76
C ARG A 53 37.31 -7.79 36.24
N ASN A 54 38.35 -7.07 36.65
CA ASN A 54 38.82 -7.05 38.05
C ASN A 54 38.16 -5.97 38.91
N THR A 55 37.33 -5.09 38.33
CA THR A 55 36.66 -3.98 39.05
C THR A 55 35.14 -4.17 39.18
N LEU A 56 34.57 -5.20 38.56
CA LEU A 56 33.12 -5.50 38.56
C LEU A 56 32.76 -6.82 39.26
N THR A 57 33.62 -7.32 40.15
CA THR A 57 33.40 -8.56 40.94
C THR A 57 33.07 -8.34 42.42
N ASP A 58 32.56 -7.16 42.78
CA ASP A 58 31.97 -6.91 44.10
C ASP A 58 30.75 -6.02 43.90
N LEU A 59 29.56 -6.63 43.95
CA LEU A 59 28.29 -6.06 44.41
C LEU A 59 27.19 -7.09 44.13
N ASP A 60 26.99 -8.00 45.08
CA ASP A 60 25.77 -8.78 45.27
C ASP A 60 25.42 -8.75 46.77
N ASP A 61 24.16 -9.03 47.07
CA ASP A 61 23.45 -9.07 48.37
C ASP A 61 23.00 -7.72 48.97
N ASP A 62 21.70 -7.42 48.86
CA ASP A 62 20.67 -7.96 49.77
C ASP A 62 19.33 -7.24 49.51
N LEU A 63 18.20 -7.97 49.58
CA LEU A 63 17.00 -7.58 50.33
C LEU A 63 15.83 -8.54 50.05
N THR A 64 15.47 -9.29 51.09
CA THR A 64 14.15 -9.88 51.28
C THR A 64 13.38 -8.99 52.25
N ASP A 65 12.17 -8.57 51.89
CA ASP A 65 11.00 -8.65 52.77
C ASP A 65 9.73 -8.34 51.98
N LEU A 66 8.75 -9.23 52.15
CA LEU A 66 7.39 -9.13 51.60
C LEU A 66 6.58 -8.11 52.41
N ASP A 67 5.90 -7.20 51.71
CA ASP A 67 4.57 -6.74 52.12
C ASP A 67 3.65 -6.62 50.90
N LEU A 68 2.43 -7.15 51.09
CA LEU A 68 1.50 -7.57 50.05
C LEU A 68 0.37 -6.54 49.97
N GLU A 69 0.48 -5.54 49.09
CA GLU A 69 -0.60 -4.62 48.75
C GLU A 69 -0.95 -4.74 47.26
N LEU A 70 -2.18 -5.22 47.02
CA LEU A 70 -2.79 -5.36 45.71
C LEU A 70 -3.09 -3.96 45.16
N LEU A 71 -2.28 -3.54 44.19
CA LEU A 71 -2.24 -2.26 43.46
C LEU A 71 -1.38 -1.18 44.16
N PRO A 72 -0.28 -0.70 43.56
CA PRO A 72 0.49 0.38 44.16
C PRO A 72 -0.25 1.71 44.01
N SER A 73 -0.69 2.26 45.13
CA SER A 73 -0.93 3.69 45.29
C SER A 73 0.19 4.26 46.17
N ASP A 74 1.25 4.79 45.56
CA ASP A 74 1.80 6.10 45.94
C ASP A 74 2.90 6.59 44.99
N GLY A 75 2.71 7.82 44.49
CA GLY A 75 3.76 8.83 44.58
C GLY A 75 4.75 9.05 43.43
N SER A 76 4.77 8.25 42.37
CA SER A 76 5.34 8.65 41.08
C SER A 76 4.18 8.84 40.10
N GLN A 77 4.25 9.84 39.21
CA GLN A 77 3.16 10.20 38.28
C GLN A 77 2.51 8.94 37.69
N SER A 78 1.32 8.59 38.18
CA SER A 78 0.56 7.45 37.70
C SER A 78 0.23 7.73 36.24
N SER A 79 0.92 7.05 35.32
CA SER A 79 0.48 6.91 33.96
C SER A 79 -0.88 6.23 34.02
N HIS A 80 -1.96 7.02 33.97
CA HIS A 80 -3.33 6.52 34.01
C HIS A 80 -3.64 5.80 32.68
N THR A 81 -3.06 4.63 32.47
CA THR A 81 -3.41 3.74 31.37
C THR A 81 -4.88 3.36 31.53
N SER A 82 -5.64 3.59 30.46
CA SER A 82 -7.07 3.34 30.41
C SER A 82 -7.32 2.24 29.40
N TYR A 83 -8.18 1.28 29.76
CA TYR A 83 -8.58 0.20 28.87
C TYR A 83 -10.09 0.18 28.72
N LEU A 84 -10.57 -0.15 27.53
CA LEU A 84 -11.99 -0.40 27.31
C LEU A 84 -12.22 -1.92 27.25
N PRO A 85 -12.98 -2.50 28.21
CA PRO A 85 -13.40 -3.88 28.09
C PRO A 85 -14.36 -4.01 26.91
N PHE A 86 -14.09 -4.96 26.03
CA PHE A 86 -14.97 -5.27 24.90
C PHE A 86 -14.99 -6.77 24.65
N GLN A 87 -16.04 -7.21 23.98
CA GLN A 87 -16.14 -8.57 23.46
C GLN A 87 -16.08 -8.48 21.94
N PRO A 88 -15.05 -9.06 21.28
CA PRO A 88 -15.02 -9.16 19.83
C PRO A 88 -16.29 -9.86 19.35
N SER A 89 -16.89 -9.34 18.28
CA SER A 89 -18.03 -10.03 17.65
C SER A 89 -17.49 -11.30 17.01
N PRO A 90 -18.07 -12.48 17.29
CA PRO A 90 -17.64 -13.71 16.62
C PRO A 90 -17.89 -13.53 15.12
N ARG A 91 -16.81 -13.51 14.33
CA ARG A 91 -16.91 -13.56 12.87
C ARG A 91 -17.27 -15.00 12.49
N PRO A 92 -18.25 -15.23 11.60
CA PRO A 92 -18.60 -16.58 11.19
C PRO A 92 -17.36 -17.25 10.58
N THR A 93 -16.93 -18.37 11.14
CA THR A 93 -15.88 -19.24 10.55
C THR A 93 -16.33 -19.85 9.22
N ASP A 94 -17.64 -19.83 8.94
CA ASP A 94 -18.26 -20.49 7.78
C ASP A 94 -18.14 -19.69 6.48
N LEU A 95 -17.71 -18.42 6.51
CA LEU A 95 -17.35 -17.67 5.30
C LEU A 95 -15.92 -18.04 4.91
N ILE A 96 -15.77 -19.25 4.37
CA ILE A 96 -14.47 -19.85 3.96
C ILE A 96 -13.77 -19.00 2.87
N ARG A 97 -14.47 -18.06 2.21
CA ARG A 97 -13.90 -17.12 1.25
C ARG A 97 -14.48 -15.71 1.41
N PRO A 98 -13.66 -14.65 1.24
CA PRO A 98 -14.16 -13.28 1.16
C PRO A 98 -15.14 -13.17 0.00
N SER A 99 -16.24 -12.43 0.19
CA SER A 99 -17.12 -12.08 -0.93
C SER A 99 -16.56 -10.86 -1.66
N LEU A 100 -16.65 -10.89 -2.99
CA LEU A 100 -16.33 -9.71 -3.80
C LEU A 100 -17.23 -8.55 -3.41
N LYS A 101 -16.64 -7.35 -3.34
CA LYS A 101 -17.36 -6.12 -3.08
C LYS A 101 -17.40 -5.26 -4.35
N PRO A 102 -18.52 -4.57 -4.64
CA PRO A 102 -18.59 -3.62 -5.74
C PRO A 102 -17.71 -2.40 -5.45
N VAL A 103 -17.23 -1.74 -6.51
CA VAL A 103 -16.54 -0.44 -6.41
C VAL A 103 -17.55 0.69 -6.60
N ILE A 104 -17.10 1.94 -6.39
CA ILE A 104 -17.91 3.11 -6.80
C ILE A 104 -17.85 3.29 -8.32
N ASP A 105 -18.90 2.82 -9.00
CA ASP A 105 -19.05 2.89 -10.44
C ASP A 105 -19.32 4.30 -10.97
N LEU A 106 -18.92 4.51 -12.23
CA LEU A 106 -19.37 5.65 -13.02
C LEU A 106 -20.83 5.45 -13.46
N PRO A 107 -21.57 6.55 -13.73
CA PRO A 107 -22.91 6.44 -14.29
C PRO A 107 -22.89 5.69 -15.64
N THR A 108 -23.69 4.62 -15.75
CA THR A 108 -23.77 3.78 -16.97
C THR A 108 -24.03 4.60 -18.23
N ALA A 109 -24.83 5.66 -18.13
CA ALA A 109 -25.19 6.53 -19.26
C ALA A 109 -24.01 7.27 -19.91
N CYS A 110 -22.88 7.43 -19.20
CA CYS A 110 -21.67 8.07 -19.75
C CYS A 110 -20.46 7.15 -19.82
N LEU A 111 -20.62 5.86 -19.46
CA LEU A 111 -19.51 4.92 -19.32
C LEU A 111 -18.82 4.62 -20.66
N ASP A 112 -19.62 4.31 -21.69
CA ASP A 112 -19.09 4.03 -23.03
C ASP A 112 -18.41 5.28 -23.65
N PRO A 113 -19.08 6.45 -23.77
CA PRO A 113 -18.43 7.67 -24.26
C PRO A 113 -17.13 8.04 -23.54
N TYR A 114 -17.06 7.79 -22.22
CA TYR A 114 -15.87 8.01 -21.41
C TYR A 114 -14.71 7.13 -21.87
N PHE A 115 -14.92 5.82 -21.97
CA PHE A 115 -13.86 4.91 -22.36
C PHE A 115 -13.56 4.94 -23.86
N ALA A 116 -14.56 5.02 -24.72
CA ALA A 116 -14.37 4.99 -26.16
C ALA A 116 -13.72 6.27 -26.69
N ARG A 117 -14.20 7.44 -26.26
CA ARG A 117 -13.82 8.74 -26.83
C ARG A 117 -13.09 9.65 -25.85
N GLY A 118 -12.98 9.27 -24.58
CA GLY A 118 -12.44 10.15 -23.54
C GLY A 118 -13.37 11.33 -23.28
N GLU A 119 -14.68 11.15 -23.30
CA GLU A 119 -15.61 12.14 -22.74
C GLU A 119 -15.48 12.20 -21.21
N LEU A 120 -16.12 13.18 -20.56
CA LEU A 120 -16.09 13.25 -19.08
C LEU A 120 -17.29 12.49 -18.52
N CYS A 121 -17.03 11.58 -17.59
CA CYS A 121 -18.03 10.86 -16.81
C CYS A 121 -17.65 10.93 -15.34
N TYR A 122 -18.60 11.33 -14.49
CA TYR A 122 -18.34 11.61 -13.09
C TYR A 122 -19.62 11.60 -12.27
N VAL A 123 -19.43 11.34 -10.98
CA VAL A 123 -20.44 11.62 -9.96
C VAL A 123 -20.24 13.06 -9.48
N THR A 124 -21.33 13.81 -9.34
CA THR A 124 -21.31 15.26 -9.03
C THR A 124 -20.96 15.60 -7.59
N SER A 125 -20.92 14.61 -6.70
CA SER A 125 -20.56 14.78 -5.30
C SER A 125 -19.11 14.34 -5.06
N VAL A 126 -18.34 15.21 -4.42
CA VAL A 126 -17.03 14.85 -3.87
C VAL A 126 -17.24 13.87 -2.72
N PRO A 127 -16.73 12.63 -2.80
CA PRO A 127 -16.92 11.67 -1.73
C PRO A 127 -16.19 12.14 -0.48
N LYS A 128 -16.82 11.88 0.67
CA LYS A 128 -16.10 11.94 1.94
C LYS A 128 -15.24 10.69 2.06
N LEU A 129 -14.02 10.85 2.57
CA LEU A 129 -13.10 9.75 2.81
C LEU A 129 -13.05 9.45 4.29
N ASP A 130 -13.27 8.19 4.64
CA ASP A 130 -12.99 7.70 5.98
C ASP A 130 -11.47 7.62 6.18
N PHE A 131 -11.02 7.70 7.42
CA PHE A 131 -9.62 7.58 7.79
C PHE A 131 -9.45 6.45 8.80
N LEU A 132 -8.41 5.65 8.64
CA LEU A 132 -8.09 4.54 9.53
C LEU A 132 -6.64 4.70 10.00
N TRP A 133 -6.46 4.85 11.31
CA TRP A 133 -5.15 4.84 11.97
C TRP A 133 -4.89 3.51 12.64
N THR A 134 -3.67 3.00 12.49
CA THR A 134 -3.11 1.97 13.38
C THR A 134 -2.22 2.64 14.41
N TRP A 135 -2.35 2.25 15.67
CA TRP A 135 -1.50 2.75 16.74
C TRP A 135 -1.42 1.75 17.89
N VAL A 136 -0.25 1.71 18.53
CA VAL A 136 -0.01 0.94 19.74
C VAL A 136 0.85 1.79 20.67
N ASN A 137 0.45 1.90 21.94
CA ASN A 137 1.37 2.39 22.96
C ASN A 137 2.26 1.25 23.42
N GLY A 138 3.52 1.27 23.00
CA GLY A 138 4.48 0.25 23.36
C GLY A 138 4.89 0.23 24.83
N SER A 139 4.81 1.38 25.51
CA SER A 139 5.13 1.53 26.94
C SER A 139 3.99 1.06 27.87
N ASP A 140 2.92 0.52 27.30
CA ASP A 140 1.79 0.01 28.05
C ASP A 140 2.16 -1.29 28.79
N PRO A 141 1.92 -1.40 30.11
CA PRO A 141 2.30 -2.59 30.86
C PRO A 141 1.67 -3.90 30.36
N LEU A 142 0.44 -3.85 29.83
CA LEU A 142 -0.21 -5.05 29.27
C LEU A 142 0.36 -5.39 27.88
N GLU A 143 0.78 -4.39 27.10
CA GLU A 143 1.50 -4.60 25.83
C GLU A 143 2.85 -5.28 26.08
N GLU A 144 3.66 -4.74 27.00
CA GLU A 144 4.95 -5.33 27.38
C GLU A 144 4.79 -6.77 27.91
N GLN A 145 3.79 -6.99 28.77
CA GLN A 145 3.50 -8.31 29.31
C GLN A 145 3.06 -9.30 28.22
N ALA A 146 2.09 -8.91 27.38
CA ALA A 146 1.59 -9.76 26.30
C ALA A 146 2.70 -10.09 25.29
N LYS A 147 3.56 -9.11 25.01
CA LYS A 147 4.71 -9.28 24.11
C LYS A 147 5.72 -10.25 24.69
N GLN A 148 6.12 -10.10 25.95
CA GLN A 148 7.06 -11.03 26.59
C GLN A 148 6.50 -12.46 26.60
N GLN A 149 5.23 -12.62 26.98
CA GLN A 149 4.55 -13.91 26.92
C GLN A 149 4.54 -14.51 25.52
N ALA A 150 4.33 -13.69 24.49
CA ALA A 150 4.36 -14.15 23.11
C ALA A 150 5.78 -14.54 22.66
N VAL A 151 6.82 -13.80 23.05
CA VAL A 151 8.23 -14.12 22.76
C VAL A 151 8.64 -15.45 23.39
N ASP A 152 8.16 -15.74 24.60
CA ASP A 152 8.47 -16.97 25.33
C ASP A 152 7.89 -18.23 24.67
N LEU A 153 6.97 -18.08 23.70
CA LEU A 153 6.43 -19.19 22.90
C LEU A 153 7.35 -19.62 21.74
N TYR A 154 8.35 -18.80 21.40
CA TYR A 154 9.26 -19.07 20.30
C TYR A 154 10.58 -19.67 20.79
N GLU A 155 11.10 -20.65 20.06
CA GLU A 155 12.44 -21.18 20.31
C GLU A 155 13.51 -20.11 20.04
N PRO A 156 14.68 -20.16 20.70
CA PRO A 156 15.70 -19.12 20.58
C PRO A 156 16.19 -18.83 19.16
N ASP A 157 16.16 -19.81 18.27
CA ASP A 157 16.58 -19.76 16.86
C ASP A 157 15.39 -19.66 15.87
N ASP A 158 14.17 -19.47 16.35
CA ASP A 158 13.01 -19.32 15.49
C ASP A 158 13.10 -18.01 14.66
N PRO A 159 12.93 -18.06 13.32
CA PRO A 159 13.03 -16.90 12.44
C PRO A 159 12.01 -15.79 12.75
N TRP A 160 10.89 -16.13 13.38
CA TRP A 160 9.81 -15.23 13.79
C TRP A 160 9.98 -14.69 15.20
N ARG A 161 10.95 -15.22 15.96
CA ARG A 161 11.31 -14.62 17.24
C ARG A 161 11.89 -13.23 16.98
N PRO A 162 11.39 -12.17 17.63
CA PRO A 162 11.94 -10.83 17.44
C PRO A 162 13.40 -10.80 17.92
N SER A 163 14.27 -10.17 17.14
CA SER A 163 15.66 -9.97 17.54
C SER A 163 15.77 -8.99 18.72
N ALA A 164 16.86 -9.06 19.49
CA ALA A 164 17.09 -8.15 20.62
C ALA A 164 17.05 -6.65 20.22
N SER A 165 17.42 -6.31 18.98
CA SER A 165 17.35 -4.94 18.46
C SER A 165 15.93 -4.44 18.18
N VAL A 166 14.98 -5.35 17.95
CA VAL A 166 13.54 -5.07 17.78
C VAL A 166 12.80 -5.04 19.13
N MET A 167 13.45 -5.51 20.20
CA MET A 167 12.94 -5.43 21.56
C MET A 167 13.35 -4.14 22.29
N GLU A 168 14.13 -3.27 21.67
CA GLU A 168 14.60 -2.04 22.30
C GLU A 168 13.45 -1.07 22.62
N ALA A 169 13.47 -0.50 23.84
CA ALA A 169 12.49 0.43 24.37
C ALA A 169 12.19 1.64 23.45
N ARG A 170 13.10 1.97 22.51
CA ARG A 170 12.91 3.05 21.52
C ARG A 170 11.75 2.82 20.56
N LEU A 171 11.38 1.57 20.27
CA LEU A 171 10.28 1.23 19.34
C LEU A 171 8.89 1.32 20.00
N TYR A 172 8.82 1.79 21.24
CA TYR A 172 7.65 1.66 22.12
C TYR A 172 7.28 3.00 22.79
N ARG A 173 7.84 4.11 22.31
CA ARG A 173 7.64 5.45 22.84
C ARG A 173 6.51 6.15 22.10
N ASP A 174 5.95 7.16 22.76
CA ASP A 174 4.88 8.00 22.21
C ASP A 174 5.24 9.46 22.53
N HIS A 175 5.47 10.26 21.50
CA HIS A 175 5.68 11.70 21.55
C HIS A 175 4.42 12.47 21.13
N ASP A 176 3.22 11.94 21.41
CA ASP A 176 1.91 12.50 21.03
C ASP A 176 1.66 12.51 19.49
N GLU A 177 2.31 11.63 18.73
CA GLU A 177 2.23 11.55 17.26
C GLU A 177 0.79 11.34 16.79
N LEU A 178 0.14 10.29 17.28
CA LEU A 178 -1.24 9.94 16.91
C LEU A 178 -2.19 11.12 17.15
N ARG A 179 -2.04 11.79 18.30
CA ARG A 179 -2.86 12.93 18.70
C ARG A 179 -2.78 14.03 17.65
N HIS A 180 -1.57 14.41 17.28
CA HIS A 180 -1.32 15.49 16.34
C HIS A 180 -1.55 15.08 14.89
N SER A 181 -1.35 13.82 14.54
CA SER A 181 -1.74 13.23 13.26
C SER A 181 -3.24 13.43 13.02
N MET A 182 -4.09 13.04 13.98
CA MET A 182 -5.55 13.26 13.88
C MET A 182 -5.91 14.75 13.82
N ARG A 183 -5.29 15.59 14.65
CA ARG A 183 -5.50 17.05 14.62
C ARG A 183 -5.09 17.64 13.26
N SER A 184 -4.04 17.14 12.64
CA SER A 184 -3.56 17.58 11.33
C SER A 184 -4.61 17.34 10.23
N VAL A 185 -5.29 16.18 10.25
CA VAL A 185 -6.39 15.87 9.32
C VAL A 185 -7.63 16.73 9.63
N LEU A 186 -7.98 16.90 10.91
CA LEU A 186 -9.07 17.79 11.31
C LEU A 186 -8.84 19.26 10.94
N LEU A 187 -7.58 19.70 10.90
CA LEU A 187 -7.22 21.07 10.50
C LEU A 187 -7.25 21.22 8.98
N ASN A 188 -6.66 20.27 8.26
CA ASN A 188 -6.32 20.42 6.84
C ASN A 188 -7.26 19.70 5.86
N PHE A 189 -8.15 18.83 6.34
CA PHE A 189 -9.02 18.02 5.48
C PHE A 189 -10.47 17.84 5.96
N ARG A 190 -10.84 18.39 7.12
CA ARG A 190 -12.16 18.21 7.76
C ARG A 190 -13.39 18.30 6.84
N LYS A 191 -13.38 19.19 5.84
CA LYS A 191 -14.50 19.35 4.89
C LYS A 191 -14.82 18.06 4.12
N TYR A 192 -13.80 17.25 3.83
CA TYR A 192 -13.88 16.03 3.04
C TYR A 192 -13.70 14.76 3.90
N ALA A 193 -13.45 14.92 5.20
CA ALA A 193 -13.38 13.81 6.13
C ALA A 193 -14.77 13.21 6.40
N GLY A 194 -14.83 11.88 6.33
CA GLY A 194 -15.93 11.04 6.79
C GLY A 194 -15.78 10.69 8.26
N ARG A 195 -15.72 9.40 8.56
CA ARG A 195 -15.43 8.84 9.89
C ARG A 195 -13.94 8.64 10.09
N PHE A 196 -13.50 8.75 11.33
CA PHE A 196 -12.18 8.37 11.78
C PHE A 196 -12.32 7.03 12.50
N PHE A 197 -11.45 6.08 12.15
CA PHE A 197 -11.31 4.80 12.80
C PHE A 197 -9.92 4.77 13.41
N LEU A 198 -9.84 4.42 14.69
CA LEU A 198 -8.58 4.15 15.36
C LEU A 198 -8.55 2.67 15.70
N LEU A 199 -7.56 1.97 15.17
CA LEU A 199 -7.32 0.55 15.38
C LEU A 199 -6.15 0.38 16.35
N THR A 200 -6.41 -0.21 17.50
CA THR A 200 -5.41 -0.36 18.58
C THR A 200 -5.20 -1.81 19.00
N SER A 201 -4.11 -2.03 19.74
CA SER A 201 -3.84 -3.30 20.42
C SER A 201 -4.91 -3.63 21.46
N ASP A 202 -4.95 -4.91 21.83
CA ASP A 202 -5.83 -5.43 22.86
C ASP A 202 -5.24 -6.64 23.57
N PHE A 203 -5.70 -6.87 24.80
CA PHE A 203 -5.11 -7.82 25.72
C PHE A 203 -6.16 -8.75 26.28
N SER A 204 -5.75 -9.98 26.61
CA SER A 204 -6.56 -10.87 27.44
C SER A 204 -6.76 -10.22 28.82
N ILE A 205 -7.90 -10.49 29.46
CA ILE A 205 -8.14 -9.98 30.82
C ILE A 205 -7.11 -10.61 31.76
N PRO A 206 -6.29 -9.82 32.46
CA PRO A 206 -5.32 -10.36 33.41
C PRO A 206 -6.04 -11.04 34.57
N VAL A 207 -5.43 -12.09 35.11
CA VAL A 207 -5.93 -12.74 36.33
C VAL A 207 -5.65 -11.80 37.51
N THR A 208 -6.67 -11.08 37.98
CA THR A 208 -6.59 -10.12 39.09
C THR A 208 -7.20 -10.68 40.37
N THR A 209 -6.87 -10.10 41.53
CA THR A 209 -7.59 -10.36 42.79
C THR A 209 -8.39 -9.10 43.19
N PRO A 210 -9.73 -9.17 43.38
CA PRO A 210 -10.59 -10.34 43.18
C PRO A 210 -10.71 -10.71 41.68
N ASN A 211 -10.88 -12.02 41.40
CA ASN A 211 -11.03 -12.53 40.04
C ASN A 211 -12.19 -11.83 39.34
N LEU A 212 -11.91 -11.05 38.30
CA LEU A 212 -12.93 -10.58 37.38
C LEU A 212 -13.55 -11.80 36.69
N THR A 213 -14.83 -12.07 36.96
CA THR A 213 -15.59 -13.18 36.35
C THR A 213 -16.11 -12.82 34.97
N LEU A 214 -15.23 -12.38 34.07
CA LEU A 214 -15.55 -12.18 32.66
C LEU A 214 -15.22 -13.46 31.89
N SER A 215 -16.02 -13.80 30.87
CA SER A 215 -15.69 -14.94 30.01
C SER A 215 -14.40 -14.68 29.24
N SER A 216 -13.71 -15.76 28.84
CA SER A 216 -12.46 -15.68 28.06
C SER A 216 -12.60 -14.94 26.73
N SER A 217 -13.83 -14.71 26.26
CA SER A 217 -14.14 -13.90 25.08
C SER A 217 -13.99 -12.39 25.29
N TRP A 218 -13.92 -11.90 26.54
CA TRP A 218 -13.70 -10.48 26.80
C TRP A 218 -12.23 -10.13 26.76
N ARG A 219 -11.93 -8.92 26.26
CA ARG A 219 -10.58 -8.39 26.08
C ARG A 219 -10.52 -6.94 26.56
N LEU A 220 -9.33 -6.49 26.90
CA LEU A 220 -9.04 -5.11 27.27
C LEU A 220 -8.41 -4.40 26.07
N GLY A 221 -9.16 -3.51 25.45
CA GLY A 221 -8.67 -2.71 24.34
C GLY A 221 -7.85 -1.52 24.82
N GLN A 222 -6.68 -1.31 24.22
CA GLN A 222 -5.81 -0.18 24.52
C GLN A 222 -6.46 1.13 24.07
N THR A 223 -6.38 2.18 24.89
CA THR A 223 -6.93 3.50 24.56
C THR A 223 -5.87 4.59 24.72
N PRO A 224 -5.82 5.59 23.81
CA PRO A 224 -4.90 6.71 23.98
C PRO A 224 -5.20 7.51 25.25
N GLN A 225 -4.17 7.89 25.99
CA GLN A 225 -4.29 8.53 27.30
C GLN A 225 -4.92 9.92 27.22
N TRP A 226 -4.78 10.62 26.09
CA TRP A 226 -5.41 11.91 25.82
C TRP A 226 -6.89 11.81 25.46
N LEU A 227 -7.43 10.62 25.16
CA LEU A 227 -8.83 10.44 24.79
C LEU A 227 -9.74 10.50 26.03
N ASP A 228 -10.76 11.36 26.00
CA ASP A 228 -11.71 11.48 27.10
C ASP A 228 -12.85 10.46 26.95
N LEU A 229 -12.81 9.41 27.77
CA LEU A 229 -13.84 8.36 27.79
C LEU A 229 -15.21 8.88 28.25
N GLY A 230 -15.26 9.95 29.05
CA GLY A 230 -16.50 10.59 29.50
C GLY A 230 -17.21 11.36 28.38
N LYS A 231 -16.49 11.75 27.33
CA LYS A 231 -17.07 12.40 26.13
C LYS A 231 -17.63 11.41 25.10
N ARG A 232 -17.51 10.09 25.33
CA ARG A 232 -18.04 9.05 24.44
C ARG A 232 -19.57 9.10 24.38
N LYS A 233 -20.11 9.15 23.16
CA LYS A 233 -21.55 9.01 22.89
C LYS A 233 -21.85 7.61 22.35
N ARG A 234 -23.15 7.28 22.21
CA ARG A 234 -23.58 6.02 21.57
C ARG A 234 -23.03 5.88 20.14
N SER A 235 -22.83 6.99 19.44
CA SER A 235 -22.29 7.01 18.09
C SER A 235 -20.76 7.00 18.02
N GLY A 236 -20.04 7.02 19.15
CA GLY A 236 -18.58 7.24 19.18
C GLY A 236 -18.22 8.62 19.77
N TRP A 237 -17.02 9.09 19.47
CA TRP A 237 -16.52 10.40 19.88
C TRP A 237 -16.73 11.42 18.76
N LEU A 238 -17.29 12.60 19.05
CA LEU A 238 -17.66 13.56 18.02
C LEU A 238 -16.84 14.84 18.09
N ASP A 239 -16.31 15.27 16.94
CA ASP A 239 -15.78 16.61 16.71
C ASP A 239 -16.48 17.24 15.49
N GLY A 240 -17.51 18.06 15.78
CA GLY A 240 -18.35 18.66 14.74
C GLY A 240 -19.08 17.59 13.94
N SER A 241 -18.71 17.42 12.66
CA SER A 241 -19.27 16.41 11.76
C SER A 241 -18.44 15.14 11.63
N VAL A 242 -17.28 15.06 12.29
CA VAL A 242 -16.38 13.90 12.24
C VAL A 242 -16.63 13.05 13.48
N ASN A 243 -16.79 11.75 13.26
CA ASN A 243 -16.95 10.75 14.32
C ASN A 243 -15.70 9.89 14.39
N LEU A 244 -15.15 9.72 15.59
CA LEU A 244 -14.07 8.81 15.91
C LEU A 244 -14.65 7.52 16.51
N ASP A 245 -14.31 6.40 15.88
CA ASP A 245 -14.64 5.05 16.29
C ASP A 245 -13.36 4.31 16.68
N LEU A 246 -13.35 3.75 17.88
CA LEU A 246 -12.24 2.96 18.39
C LEU A 246 -12.55 1.47 18.15
N LEU A 247 -11.63 0.82 17.45
CA LEU A 247 -11.62 -0.61 17.15
C LEU A 247 -10.31 -1.20 17.67
N HIS A 248 -10.31 -2.51 17.87
CA HIS A 248 -9.15 -3.24 18.34
C HIS A 248 -8.78 -4.36 17.35
N HIS A 249 -7.54 -4.85 17.39
CA HIS A 249 -7.06 -5.90 16.49
C HIS A 249 -8.02 -7.11 16.49
N ALA A 250 -8.49 -7.57 17.65
CA ALA A 250 -9.45 -8.66 17.76
C ALA A 250 -10.78 -8.42 17.00
N ASN A 251 -11.13 -7.17 16.68
CA ASN A 251 -12.34 -6.88 15.91
C ASN A 251 -12.19 -7.23 14.42
N ILE A 252 -10.97 -7.23 13.86
CA ILE A 252 -10.75 -7.37 12.41
C ILE A 252 -10.11 -8.70 12.00
N PHE A 253 -9.46 -9.41 12.92
CA PHE A 253 -8.92 -10.73 12.64
C PHE A 253 -10.05 -11.78 12.58
N ARG A 254 -9.95 -12.74 11.65
CA ARG A 254 -10.84 -13.90 11.59
C ARG A 254 -10.49 -14.91 12.67
N ASP A 255 -9.23 -15.35 12.65
CA ASP A 255 -8.64 -16.20 13.67
C ASP A 255 -7.69 -15.34 14.51
N TYR A 256 -8.14 -14.98 15.71
CA TYR A 256 -7.37 -14.12 16.61
C TYR A 256 -6.94 -14.89 17.85
N ASP A 257 -5.69 -15.36 17.83
CA ASP A 257 -5.07 -16.06 18.94
C ASP A 257 -4.00 -15.18 19.60
N GLY A 258 -4.46 -14.36 20.55
CA GLY A 258 -3.62 -13.46 21.33
C GLY A 258 -3.26 -12.15 20.63
N THR A 259 -2.53 -11.30 21.34
CA THR A 259 -2.09 -9.98 20.86
C THR A 259 -1.09 -10.12 19.72
N VAL A 260 -1.26 -9.34 18.65
CA VAL A 260 -0.42 -9.33 17.45
C VAL A 260 0.41 -8.04 17.42
N PHE A 261 1.73 -8.18 17.23
CA PHE A 261 2.74 -7.10 17.24
C PHE A 261 3.32 -6.86 15.84
N ASN A 262 2.72 -7.45 14.82
CA ASN A 262 3.18 -7.41 13.43
C ASN A 262 2.26 -6.52 12.59
N SER A 263 2.74 -5.35 12.17
CA SER A 263 1.91 -4.48 11.33
C SER A 263 1.54 -5.13 9.99
N LEU A 264 2.36 -6.01 9.42
CA LEU A 264 2.04 -6.69 8.15
C LEU A 264 0.87 -7.64 8.34
N ALA A 265 0.83 -8.35 9.47
CA ALA A 265 -0.30 -9.16 9.88
C ALA A 265 -1.56 -8.31 10.07
N ILE A 266 -1.46 -7.18 10.80
CA ILE A 266 -2.59 -6.27 11.04
C ILE A 266 -3.11 -5.65 9.74
N GLU A 267 -2.20 -5.19 8.87
CA GLU A 267 -2.50 -4.59 7.57
C GLU A 267 -3.20 -5.60 6.63
N SER A 268 -2.87 -6.89 6.73
CA SER A 268 -3.58 -7.95 5.99
C SER A 268 -5.06 -8.05 6.35
N GLN A 269 -5.47 -7.55 7.51
CA GLN A 269 -6.83 -7.65 8.02
C GLN A 269 -7.67 -6.37 7.80
N LEU A 270 -7.13 -5.30 7.18
CA LEU A 270 -7.86 -4.03 7.02
C LEU A 270 -9.13 -4.17 6.17
N GLY A 271 -9.23 -5.18 5.31
CA GLY A 271 -10.43 -5.48 4.51
C GLY A 271 -11.65 -5.89 5.35
N HIS A 272 -11.43 -6.17 6.64
CA HIS A 272 -12.41 -6.64 7.60
C HIS A 272 -13.01 -5.52 8.47
N VAL A 273 -12.55 -4.27 8.37
CA VAL A 273 -13.10 -3.18 9.17
C VAL A 273 -14.58 -2.97 8.85
N ASP A 274 -15.45 -3.20 9.82
CA ASP A 274 -16.90 -3.15 9.59
C ASP A 274 -17.40 -1.70 9.47
N GLY A 275 -18.16 -1.43 8.40
CA GLY A 275 -18.80 -0.14 8.18
C GLY A 275 -17.87 1.00 7.74
N ILE A 276 -16.64 0.69 7.32
CA ILE A 276 -15.75 1.63 6.62
C ILE A 276 -16.23 1.85 5.17
N ALA A 277 -16.07 3.05 4.63
CA ALA A 277 -16.31 3.34 3.22
C ALA A 277 -15.41 2.51 2.30
N ASP A 278 -15.83 2.30 1.03
CA ASP A 278 -15.01 1.55 0.08
C ASP A 278 -13.65 2.20 -0.14
N TYR A 279 -13.61 3.50 -0.42
CA TYR A 279 -12.36 4.26 -0.44
C TYR A 279 -12.14 4.97 0.90
N PHE A 280 -11.08 4.59 1.59
CA PHE A 280 -10.64 5.20 2.84
C PHE A 280 -9.15 5.53 2.78
N VAL A 281 -8.67 6.40 3.67
CA VAL A 281 -7.27 6.75 3.80
C VAL A 281 -6.68 6.02 5.00
N TYR A 282 -5.74 5.12 4.75
CA TYR A 282 -4.95 4.47 5.78
C TYR A 282 -3.77 5.34 6.19
N MET A 283 -3.54 5.43 7.50
CA MET A 283 -2.44 6.17 8.09
C MET A 283 -1.83 5.38 9.26
N ASN A 284 -0.50 5.45 9.40
CA ASN A 284 0.15 5.22 10.69
C ASN A 284 0.06 6.51 11.52
N ASP A 285 0.39 6.44 12.80
CA ASP A 285 0.42 7.55 13.75
C ASP A 285 1.47 8.62 13.43
N ASP A 286 2.59 8.24 12.82
CA ASP A 286 3.70 9.10 12.39
C ASP A 286 3.43 9.92 11.11
N LEU A 287 2.20 9.87 10.57
CA LEU A 287 1.81 10.53 9.31
C LEU A 287 0.94 11.76 9.56
N TYR A 288 1.22 12.86 8.87
CA TYR A 288 0.57 14.15 9.09
C TYR A 288 0.18 14.85 7.79
N PHE A 289 -0.88 15.65 7.86
CA PHE A 289 -1.18 16.67 6.86
C PHE A 289 -0.60 18.01 7.31
N ALA A 290 0.52 18.41 6.72
CA ALA A 290 1.22 19.64 7.07
C ALA A 290 0.50 20.91 6.57
N LYS A 291 -0.33 20.79 5.53
CA LYS A 291 -1.06 21.88 4.87
C LYS A 291 -2.42 21.41 4.34
N PRO A 292 -3.34 22.33 4.00
CA PRO A 292 -4.61 21.97 3.39
C PRO A 292 -4.44 21.12 2.13
N ILE A 293 -5.12 19.99 2.08
CA ILE A 293 -5.02 18.99 1.02
C ILE A 293 -6.39 18.77 0.36
N MET A 294 -6.40 18.39 -0.91
CA MET A 294 -7.63 18.18 -1.68
C MET A 294 -7.94 16.69 -1.78
N PRO A 295 -9.21 16.27 -1.83
CA PRO A 295 -9.59 14.86 -1.98
C PRO A 295 -9.06 14.25 -3.27
N ALA A 296 -8.80 15.08 -4.28
CA ALA A 296 -8.12 14.70 -5.52
C ALA A 296 -6.68 14.20 -5.30
N THR A 297 -6.10 14.31 -4.11
CA THR A 297 -4.85 13.64 -3.74
C THR A 297 -5.02 12.14 -3.48
N PHE A 298 -6.24 11.70 -3.18
CA PHE A 298 -6.56 10.31 -2.80
C PHE A 298 -7.50 9.63 -3.80
N TYR A 299 -8.58 10.30 -4.19
CA TYR A 299 -9.59 9.71 -5.07
C TYR A 299 -10.38 10.78 -5.83
N THR A 300 -10.74 10.46 -7.07
CA THR A 300 -11.74 11.22 -7.82
C THR A 300 -12.69 10.29 -8.56
N SER A 301 -13.97 10.67 -8.66
CA SER A 301 -14.93 9.87 -9.43
C SER A 301 -14.55 9.76 -10.91
N VAL A 302 -13.91 10.80 -11.48
CA VAL A 302 -13.45 10.82 -12.88
C VAL A 302 -12.29 9.85 -13.09
N PHE A 303 -11.22 9.97 -12.31
CA PHE A 303 -9.94 9.30 -12.60
C PHE A 303 -9.68 8.05 -11.76
N GLY A 304 -10.50 7.80 -10.74
CA GLY A 304 -10.35 6.67 -9.82
C GLY A 304 -9.39 6.97 -8.66
N ILE A 305 -8.74 5.93 -8.17
CA ILE A 305 -7.80 5.97 -7.05
C ILE A 305 -6.49 6.66 -7.44
N VAL A 306 -5.87 7.39 -6.52
CA VAL A 306 -4.59 8.08 -6.73
C VAL A 306 -3.49 7.34 -6.00
N LEU A 307 -2.64 6.66 -6.76
CA LEU A 307 -1.50 5.90 -6.23
C LEU A 307 -0.27 6.81 -6.15
N HIS A 308 0.51 6.70 -5.07
CA HIS A 308 1.76 7.43 -4.90
C HIS A 308 2.91 6.44 -4.74
N MET A 309 3.87 6.51 -5.67
CA MET A 309 4.91 5.50 -5.85
C MET A 309 6.22 6.18 -6.29
N GLU A 310 7.35 5.60 -5.91
CA GLU A 310 8.68 6.08 -6.30
C GLU A 310 9.26 5.24 -7.44
N PRO A 311 9.25 5.75 -8.69
CA PRO A 311 9.64 4.98 -9.87
C PRO A 311 11.12 4.55 -9.91
N TRP A 312 12.02 5.32 -9.28
CA TRP A 312 13.46 4.99 -9.22
C TRP A 312 13.81 3.96 -8.15
N LEU A 313 12.93 3.72 -7.17
CA LEU A 313 13.16 2.78 -6.09
C LEU A 313 12.30 1.53 -6.34
N THR A 314 12.89 0.48 -6.89
CA THR A 314 12.12 -0.71 -7.32
C THR A 314 12.42 -1.95 -6.50
N ILE A 315 11.40 -2.79 -6.35
CA ILE A 315 11.45 -4.08 -5.67
C ILE A 315 11.61 -5.16 -6.76
N PRO A 316 12.59 -6.08 -6.65
CA PRO A 316 12.83 -7.11 -7.67
C PRO A 316 11.76 -8.21 -7.67
N PRO A 317 11.54 -8.91 -8.80
CA PRO A 317 10.55 -9.99 -8.90
C PRO A 317 10.97 -11.30 -8.21
N SER A 318 12.25 -11.44 -7.86
CA SER A 318 12.77 -12.59 -7.14
C SER A 318 12.34 -12.57 -5.69
N ARG A 319 12.06 -13.74 -5.11
CA ARG A 319 11.79 -13.90 -3.67
C ARG A 319 12.94 -13.30 -2.83
N PRO A 320 12.66 -12.62 -1.72
CA PRO A 320 13.67 -12.08 -0.81
C PRO A 320 14.62 -13.18 -0.29
N THR A 321 15.87 -12.80 -0.08
CA THR A 321 16.90 -13.65 0.52
C THR A 321 17.03 -13.38 2.01
N SER A 322 17.81 -14.20 2.73
CA SER A 322 18.16 -13.94 4.14
C SER A 322 18.82 -12.57 4.37
N GLU A 323 19.42 -11.97 3.33
CA GLU A 323 20.06 -10.66 3.40
C GLU A 323 19.07 -9.49 3.27
N THR A 324 17.82 -9.75 2.86
CA THR A 324 16.80 -8.70 2.71
C THR A 324 16.24 -8.30 4.09
N PRO A 325 16.43 -7.04 4.54
CA PRO A 325 16.09 -6.64 5.89
C PRO A 325 14.67 -6.06 6.02
N GLY A 326 14.06 -6.23 7.19
CA GLY A 326 12.85 -5.48 7.61
C GLY A 326 11.67 -5.55 6.63
N GLU A 327 11.00 -4.42 6.43
CA GLU A 327 9.81 -4.29 5.56
C GLU A 327 10.07 -4.71 4.10
N TRP A 328 11.32 -4.58 3.63
CA TRP A 328 11.71 -4.98 2.28
C TRP A 328 11.50 -6.46 2.00
N ARG A 329 11.55 -7.30 3.05
CA ARG A 329 11.22 -8.72 2.92
C ARG A 329 9.75 -8.92 2.56
N GLY A 330 8.85 -8.24 3.27
CA GLY A 330 7.42 -8.34 2.99
C GLY A 330 7.03 -7.77 1.64
N MET A 331 7.65 -6.65 1.23
CA MET A 331 7.50 -6.12 -0.13
C MET A 331 8.06 -7.07 -1.18
N GLY A 332 9.21 -7.70 -0.92
CA GLY A 332 9.82 -8.69 -1.81
C GLY A 332 8.94 -9.92 -2.03
N GLU A 333 8.39 -10.51 -0.96
CA GLU A 333 7.46 -11.65 -1.08
C GLU A 333 6.18 -11.24 -1.82
N SER A 334 5.68 -10.03 -1.55
CA SER A 334 4.53 -9.46 -2.25
C SER A 334 4.79 -9.29 -3.75
N ASN A 335 5.97 -8.78 -4.12
CA ASN A 335 6.33 -8.63 -5.52
C ASN A 335 6.60 -9.98 -6.21
N TYR A 336 7.09 -10.98 -5.47
CA TYR A 336 7.26 -12.33 -5.96
C TYR A 336 5.91 -12.96 -6.35
N ILE A 337 4.89 -12.91 -5.47
CA ILE A 337 3.57 -13.49 -5.80
C ILE A 337 2.86 -12.72 -6.93
N LEU A 338 3.01 -11.39 -6.99
CA LEU A 338 2.54 -10.60 -8.13
C LEU A 338 3.26 -10.98 -9.43
N SER A 339 4.56 -11.31 -9.34
CA SER A 339 5.36 -11.73 -10.49
C SER A 339 4.99 -13.11 -11.00
N VAL A 340 4.63 -14.03 -10.10
CA VAL A 340 4.06 -15.33 -10.47
C VAL A 340 2.72 -15.15 -11.19
N ARG A 341 1.85 -14.24 -10.72
CA ARG A 341 0.51 -14.04 -11.29
C ARG A 341 0.45 -13.18 -12.56
N PHE A 342 1.29 -12.16 -12.67
CA PHE A 342 1.21 -11.13 -13.72
C PHE A 342 2.45 -11.05 -14.63
N GLY A 343 3.40 -11.97 -14.46
CA GLY A 343 4.70 -11.94 -15.15
C GLY A 343 5.77 -11.21 -14.32
N ALA A 344 7.02 -11.63 -14.49
CA ALA A 344 8.14 -11.20 -13.65
C ALA A 344 8.61 -9.77 -13.97
N ARG A 345 8.51 -8.85 -13.00
CA ARG A 345 8.91 -7.45 -13.19
C ARG A 345 9.31 -6.74 -11.90
N HIS A 346 10.15 -5.74 -12.07
CA HIS A 346 10.44 -4.76 -11.02
C HIS A 346 9.22 -3.87 -10.82
N ARG A 347 8.85 -3.62 -9.55
CA ARG A 347 7.71 -2.75 -9.22
C ARG A 347 8.15 -1.60 -8.32
N PRO A 348 7.66 -0.38 -8.54
CA PRO A 348 8.11 0.80 -7.81
C PRO A 348 7.65 0.78 -6.35
N TYR A 349 8.44 1.35 -5.47
CA TYR A 349 8.13 1.44 -4.04
C TYR A 349 6.85 2.25 -3.82
N VAL A 350 5.93 1.74 -3.00
CA VAL A 350 4.74 2.47 -2.58
C VAL A 350 5.13 3.37 -1.41
N MET A 351 5.01 4.69 -1.58
CA MET A 351 5.53 5.70 -0.65
C MET A 351 5.01 5.51 0.78
N HIS A 352 5.90 5.63 1.79
CA HIS A 352 5.51 5.63 3.21
C HIS A 352 4.85 6.96 3.61
N GLN A 353 3.60 7.13 3.19
CA GLN A 353 2.75 8.28 3.49
C GLN A 353 1.29 7.83 3.63
N ALA A 354 0.37 8.78 3.81
CA ALA A 354 -1.06 8.51 3.82
C ALA A 354 -1.49 7.89 2.48
N LYS A 355 -2.14 6.72 2.53
CA LYS A 355 -2.49 5.93 1.35
C LYS A 355 -4.00 5.78 1.25
N VAL A 356 -4.54 5.98 0.06
CA VAL A 356 -5.91 5.57 -0.23
C VAL A 356 -5.97 4.05 -0.43
N VAL A 357 -7.00 3.43 0.12
CA VAL A 357 -7.23 1.98 0.07
C VAL A 357 -8.66 1.73 -0.40
N SER A 358 -8.84 0.73 -1.26
CA SER A 358 -10.15 0.23 -1.68
C SER A 358 -10.48 -1.06 -0.96
N SER A 359 -11.57 -1.05 -0.19
CA SER A 359 -12.09 -2.24 0.49
C SER A 359 -12.45 -3.36 -0.49
N ALA A 360 -12.91 -3.00 -1.69
CA ALA A 360 -13.23 -3.93 -2.77
C ALA A 360 -11.99 -4.58 -3.38
N MET A 361 -10.87 -3.85 -3.45
CA MET A 361 -9.60 -4.42 -3.91
C MET A 361 -8.97 -5.33 -2.86
N LEU A 362 -9.05 -4.98 -1.58
CA LEU A 362 -8.62 -5.87 -0.49
C LEU A 362 -9.40 -7.19 -0.48
N ALA A 363 -10.73 -7.13 -0.67
CA ALA A 363 -11.55 -8.34 -0.77
C ALA A 363 -11.14 -9.21 -1.99
N GLU A 364 -10.81 -8.60 -3.13
CA GLU A 364 -10.37 -9.34 -4.32
C GLU A 364 -8.98 -9.97 -4.11
N LEU A 365 -8.03 -9.25 -3.50
CA LEU A 365 -6.71 -9.76 -3.14
C LEU A 365 -6.80 -10.99 -2.24
N GLU A 366 -7.58 -10.90 -1.17
CA GLU A 366 -7.76 -12.00 -0.22
C GLU A 366 -8.52 -13.18 -0.86
N THR A 367 -9.41 -12.93 -1.82
CA THR A 367 -10.06 -13.99 -2.60
C THR A 367 -9.06 -14.74 -3.46
N ILE A 368 -8.09 -14.04 -4.05
CA ILE A 368 -7.05 -14.63 -4.88
C ILE A 368 -6.05 -15.41 -4.02
N TRP A 369 -5.54 -14.81 -2.94
CA TRP A 369 -4.47 -15.39 -2.11
C TRP A 369 -4.88 -15.65 -0.65
N PRO A 370 -5.93 -16.45 -0.38
CA PRO A 370 -6.47 -16.63 0.97
C PRO A 370 -5.43 -17.22 1.94
N ASP A 371 -4.68 -18.23 1.51
CA ASP A 371 -3.65 -18.88 2.35
C ASP A 371 -2.48 -17.93 2.67
N THR A 372 -2.18 -17.00 1.77
CA THR A 372 -1.10 -16.02 1.96
C THR A 372 -1.50 -14.96 2.99
N PHE A 373 -2.74 -14.49 2.92
CA PHE A 373 -3.33 -13.59 3.91
C PHE A 373 -3.46 -14.28 5.27
N ALA A 374 -3.99 -15.51 5.32
CA ALA A 374 -4.12 -16.29 6.55
C ALA A 374 -2.76 -16.56 7.22
N ARG A 375 -1.75 -16.94 6.43
CA ARG A 375 -0.38 -17.13 6.93
C ARG A 375 0.21 -15.85 7.51
N SER A 376 0.13 -14.73 6.78
CA SER A 376 0.65 -13.44 7.28
C SER A 376 -0.09 -13.00 8.55
N ALA A 377 -1.42 -13.20 8.61
CA ALA A 377 -2.23 -12.91 9.79
C ALA A 377 -1.86 -13.77 11.01
N SER A 378 -1.37 -15.00 10.80
CA SER A 378 -1.01 -15.90 11.90
C SER A 378 0.28 -15.53 12.63
N HIS A 379 1.11 -14.64 12.06
CA HIS A 379 2.41 -14.29 12.63
C HIS A 379 2.29 -13.12 13.62
N ARG A 380 2.57 -13.38 14.91
CA ARG A 380 2.55 -12.36 15.96
C ARG A 380 3.67 -11.33 15.85
N PHE A 381 4.82 -11.71 15.29
CA PHE A 381 5.97 -10.86 15.05
C PHE A 381 6.38 -10.95 13.57
N ARG A 382 7.05 -9.91 13.06
CA ARG A 382 7.65 -9.95 11.72
C ARG A 382 8.83 -10.91 11.71
N GLU A 383 9.01 -11.63 10.60
CA GLU A 383 10.18 -12.47 10.37
C GLU A 383 11.46 -11.62 10.46
N THR A 384 12.41 -12.02 11.30
CA THR A 384 13.69 -11.32 11.46
C THR A 384 14.87 -12.05 10.83
N ALA A 385 14.80 -13.38 10.70
CA ALA A 385 15.92 -14.18 10.17
C ALA A 385 15.50 -15.57 9.64
N GLY A 386 15.00 -15.70 8.40
CA GLY A 386 14.62 -17.01 7.83
C GLY A 386 15.03 -17.26 6.36
N PRO A 387 14.99 -18.54 5.90
CA PRO A 387 15.82 -19.07 4.80
C PRO A 387 15.23 -18.90 3.38
N GLY A 388 14.21 -18.05 3.18
CA GLY A 388 13.56 -17.88 1.87
C GLY A 388 12.33 -18.78 1.62
N ALA A 389 11.56 -19.11 2.66
CA ALA A 389 10.22 -19.71 2.56
C ALA A 389 9.20 -18.76 3.19
N PRO A 390 7.97 -18.70 2.68
CA PRO A 390 7.32 -17.43 2.38
C PRO A 390 7.15 -16.56 3.64
N SER A 391 7.55 -15.29 3.51
CA SER A 391 7.46 -14.27 4.54
C SER A 391 6.09 -13.60 4.58
N ASP A 392 5.88 -12.66 5.50
CA ASP A 392 4.67 -11.83 5.51
C ASP A 392 4.49 -11.07 4.19
N ILE A 393 3.25 -10.70 3.89
CA ILE A 393 2.95 -9.79 2.77
C ILE A 393 2.85 -8.34 3.25
N ASN A 394 3.26 -7.43 2.39
CA ASN A 394 2.94 -6.01 2.50
C ASN A 394 1.65 -5.75 1.73
N THR A 395 0.54 -5.66 2.45
CA THR A 395 -0.81 -5.56 1.87
C THR A 395 -0.99 -4.29 1.04
N LEU A 396 -0.41 -3.17 1.47
CA LEU A 396 -0.54 -1.89 0.76
C LEU A 396 0.29 -1.86 -0.53
N PHE A 397 1.45 -2.54 -0.54
CA PHE A 397 2.22 -2.82 -1.74
C PHE A 397 1.42 -3.69 -2.72
N LEU A 398 0.87 -4.82 -2.25
CA LEU A 398 0.01 -5.69 -3.06
C LEU A 398 -1.16 -4.91 -3.65
N HIS A 399 -1.88 -4.13 -2.84
CA HIS A 399 -3.01 -3.33 -3.26
C HIS A 399 -2.68 -2.35 -4.38
N GLY A 400 -1.62 -1.54 -4.23
CA GLY A 400 -1.24 -0.55 -5.24
C GLY A 400 -0.90 -1.20 -6.58
N HIS A 401 -0.09 -2.26 -6.56
CA HIS A 401 0.34 -2.93 -7.79
C HIS A 401 -0.74 -3.80 -8.42
N PHE A 402 -1.56 -4.47 -7.62
CA PHE A 402 -2.67 -5.26 -8.11
C PHE A 402 -3.62 -4.45 -8.99
N ILE A 403 -3.96 -3.22 -8.57
CA ILE A 403 -4.81 -2.32 -9.37
C ILE A 403 -4.17 -2.02 -10.73
N VAL A 404 -2.86 -1.74 -10.76
CA VAL A 404 -2.12 -1.45 -11.98
C VAL A 404 -2.08 -2.66 -12.92
N GLU A 405 -1.79 -3.85 -12.39
CA GLU A 405 -1.73 -5.08 -13.19
C GLU A 405 -3.10 -5.53 -13.68
N ARG A 406 -4.15 -5.42 -12.84
CA ARG A 406 -5.53 -5.76 -13.23
C ARG A 406 -6.07 -4.81 -14.30
N ALA A 407 -5.71 -3.53 -14.25
CA ALA A 407 -6.04 -2.60 -15.33
C ALA A 407 -5.41 -3.04 -16.66
N ARG A 408 -4.12 -3.42 -16.65
CA ARG A 408 -3.44 -3.93 -17.84
C ARG A 408 -4.06 -5.25 -18.34
N GLU A 409 -4.31 -6.18 -17.43
CA GLU A 409 -4.92 -7.48 -17.73
C GLU A 409 -6.30 -7.32 -18.37
N ALA A 410 -7.16 -6.46 -17.81
CA ALA A 410 -8.48 -6.15 -18.35
C ALA A 410 -8.41 -5.55 -19.77
N MET A 411 -7.46 -4.65 -20.01
CA MET A 411 -7.28 -4.00 -21.31
C MET A 411 -6.78 -4.97 -22.39
N LEU A 412 -5.81 -5.83 -22.06
CA LEU A 412 -5.34 -6.86 -22.97
C LEU A 412 -6.42 -7.90 -23.26
N TRP A 413 -7.17 -8.32 -22.24
CA TRP A 413 -8.28 -9.27 -22.40
C TRP A 413 -9.40 -8.67 -23.27
N SER A 414 -9.74 -7.40 -23.04
CA SER A 414 -10.71 -6.65 -23.83
C SER A 414 -10.40 -6.69 -25.33
N TRP A 415 -9.13 -6.47 -25.69
CA TRP A 415 -8.72 -6.50 -27.09
C TRP A 415 -8.62 -7.93 -27.64
N THR A 416 -7.83 -8.80 -27.01
CA THR A 416 -7.52 -10.13 -27.57
C THR A 416 -8.71 -11.07 -27.57
N VAL A 417 -9.43 -11.17 -26.44
CA VAL A 417 -10.53 -12.14 -26.28
C VAL A 417 -11.86 -11.50 -26.61
N ALA A 418 -12.20 -10.38 -25.96
CA ALA A 418 -13.53 -9.81 -26.05
C ALA A 418 -13.81 -9.11 -27.39
N ARG A 419 -12.77 -8.59 -28.06
CA ARG A 419 -12.90 -7.86 -29.34
C ARG A 419 -12.48 -8.68 -30.56
N ILE A 420 -11.32 -9.35 -30.51
CA ILE A 420 -10.76 -10.09 -31.64
C ILE A 420 -11.23 -11.55 -31.66
N GLY A 421 -11.01 -12.30 -30.58
CA GLY A 421 -11.26 -13.73 -30.53
C GLY A 421 -12.69 -14.13 -30.91
N GLY A 422 -12.86 -15.36 -31.41
CA GLY A 422 -14.17 -15.95 -31.69
C GLY A 422 -15.03 -16.08 -30.44
N VAL A 423 -16.35 -16.24 -30.62
CA VAL A 423 -17.28 -16.49 -29.49
C VAL A 423 -16.99 -17.83 -28.81
N ASP A 424 -16.54 -18.80 -29.59
CA ASP A 424 -16.05 -20.12 -29.19
C ASP A 424 -14.55 -20.13 -28.83
N ASP A 425 -13.98 -18.95 -28.56
CA ASP A 425 -12.58 -18.75 -28.21
C ASP A 425 -11.61 -19.04 -29.37
N ALA A 426 -12.08 -19.10 -30.62
CA ALA A 426 -11.23 -19.35 -31.78
C ALA A 426 -10.18 -18.26 -32.04
N TRP A 427 -8.99 -18.68 -32.49
CA TRP A 427 -7.93 -17.84 -33.03
C TRP A 427 -7.34 -18.50 -34.28
N GLY A 428 -7.88 -18.15 -35.45
CA GLY A 428 -7.42 -18.59 -36.75
C GLY A 428 -6.63 -17.51 -37.50
N GLU A 429 -6.46 -17.72 -38.81
CA GLU A 429 -5.79 -16.75 -39.68
C GLU A 429 -6.52 -15.39 -39.73
N GLU A 430 -7.85 -15.42 -39.69
CA GLU A 430 -8.67 -14.19 -39.73
C GLU A 430 -8.48 -13.35 -38.46
N GLU A 431 -8.55 -13.95 -37.27
CA GLU A 431 -8.32 -13.27 -35.99
C GLU A 431 -6.88 -12.75 -35.90
N ALA A 432 -5.90 -13.60 -36.26
CA ALA A 432 -4.49 -13.22 -36.20
C ALA A 432 -4.16 -12.08 -37.17
N ARG A 433 -4.73 -12.11 -38.39
CA ARG A 433 -4.59 -11.05 -39.38
C ARG A 433 -5.21 -9.76 -38.90
N ARG A 434 -6.45 -9.81 -38.40
CA ARG A 434 -7.14 -8.65 -37.85
C ARG A 434 -6.37 -8.05 -36.69
N ALA A 435 -5.87 -8.87 -35.76
CA ALA A 435 -5.05 -8.43 -34.65
C ALA A 435 -3.81 -7.68 -35.14
N TRP A 436 -3.08 -8.25 -36.10
CA TRP A 436 -1.87 -7.63 -36.65
C TRP A 436 -2.14 -6.30 -37.35
N GLU A 437 -3.18 -6.24 -38.18
CA GLU A 437 -3.59 -5.03 -38.89
C GLU A 437 -4.11 -3.94 -37.93
N GLU A 438 -4.86 -4.29 -36.87
CA GLU A 438 -5.34 -3.34 -35.86
C GLU A 438 -4.18 -2.73 -35.03
N LEU A 439 -3.06 -3.44 -34.87
CA LEU A 439 -1.84 -2.89 -34.24
C LEU A 439 -1.07 -1.94 -35.17
N GLY A 440 -1.42 -1.91 -36.47
CA GLY A 440 -0.75 -1.11 -37.50
C GLY A 440 0.28 -1.90 -38.33
N GLY A 441 0.33 -3.23 -38.21
CA GLY A 441 1.19 -4.09 -39.00
C GLY A 441 0.61 -4.42 -40.38
N THR A 442 1.46 -4.76 -41.34
CA THR A 442 1.03 -5.29 -42.64
C THR A 442 1.04 -6.81 -42.60
N TRP A 443 -0.07 -7.46 -42.97
CA TRP A 443 -0.14 -8.93 -42.97
C TRP A 443 0.97 -9.57 -43.83
N GLY A 444 1.70 -10.52 -43.24
CA GLY A 444 2.86 -11.17 -43.84
C GLY A 444 4.21 -10.56 -43.47
N GLU A 445 4.24 -9.38 -42.85
CA GLU A 445 5.45 -8.85 -42.21
C GLU A 445 5.65 -9.47 -40.82
N GLU A 446 6.90 -9.76 -40.47
CA GLU A 446 7.23 -10.42 -39.20
C GLU A 446 7.34 -9.46 -38.02
N THR A 447 7.69 -8.20 -38.28
CA THR A 447 8.06 -7.21 -37.26
C THR A 447 7.24 -5.94 -37.40
N LEU A 448 6.83 -5.37 -36.28
CA LEU A 448 6.14 -4.09 -36.19
C LEU A 448 6.86 -3.20 -35.17
N GLU A 449 7.38 -2.06 -35.61
CA GLU A 449 7.90 -1.03 -34.72
C GLU A 449 6.75 -0.15 -34.23
N VAL A 450 6.61 -0.04 -32.91
CA VAL A 450 5.57 0.74 -32.24
C VAL A 450 6.23 1.90 -31.50
N ARG A 451 5.66 3.09 -31.65
CA ARG A 451 5.99 4.27 -30.87
C ARG A 451 4.79 4.67 -30.05
N ALA A 452 4.99 4.97 -28.76
CA ALA A 452 3.93 5.51 -27.93
C ALA A 452 3.39 6.83 -28.51
N ALA A 453 2.15 7.20 -28.15
CA ALA A 453 1.49 8.37 -28.71
C ALA A 453 1.22 9.43 -27.64
N TRP A 454 1.07 10.68 -28.08
CA TRP A 454 0.62 11.74 -27.21
C TRP A 454 -0.80 11.52 -26.70
N ARG A 455 -0.99 11.86 -25.42
CA ARG A 455 -2.26 11.74 -24.69
C ARG A 455 -2.66 13.07 -24.10
N SER A 456 -3.96 13.33 -24.11
CA SER A 456 -4.55 14.57 -23.61
C SER A 456 -5.36 14.37 -22.32
N THR A 457 -5.40 13.15 -21.80
CA THR A 457 -6.13 12.77 -20.58
C THR A 457 -5.75 13.64 -19.39
N LEU A 458 -4.44 13.81 -19.18
CA LEU A 458 -3.88 14.58 -18.06
C LEU A 458 -3.50 16.02 -18.42
N ARG A 459 -3.96 16.55 -19.58
CA ARG A 459 -3.79 17.98 -19.86
C ARG A 459 -4.41 18.81 -18.74
N LYS A 460 -3.62 19.72 -18.16
CA LYS A 460 -4.01 20.55 -17.00
C LYS A 460 -5.43 21.11 -17.09
N GLN A 461 -5.77 21.78 -18.18
CA GLN A 461 -7.10 22.38 -18.39
C GLN A 461 -8.24 21.35 -18.35
N ARG A 462 -8.00 20.14 -18.88
CA ARG A 462 -8.98 19.06 -18.88
C ARG A 462 -9.19 18.52 -17.46
N VAL A 463 -8.10 18.27 -16.74
CA VAL A 463 -8.16 17.81 -15.34
C VAL A 463 -8.89 18.85 -14.48
N GLU A 464 -8.52 20.13 -14.58
CA GLU A 464 -9.19 21.22 -13.86
C GLU A 464 -10.69 21.30 -14.19
N THR A 465 -11.06 21.15 -15.47
CA THR A 465 -12.47 21.12 -15.90
C THR A 465 -13.21 19.93 -15.31
N ALA A 466 -12.60 18.74 -15.35
CA ALA A 466 -13.18 17.51 -14.80
C ALA A 466 -13.43 17.63 -13.30
N LEU A 467 -12.43 18.11 -12.54
CA LEU A 467 -12.53 18.30 -11.10
C LEU A 467 -13.54 19.39 -10.73
N THR A 468 -13.58 20.48 -11.46
CA THR A 468 -14.56 21.55 -11.21
C THR A 468 -15.99 21.04 -11.43
N ARG A 469 -16.21 20.27 -12.51
CA ARG A 469 -17.53 19.71 -12.84
C ARG A 469 -17.98 18.59 -11.90
N SER A 470 -17.04 17.81 -11.35
CA SER A 470 -17.34 16.79 -10.33
C SER A 470 -17.48 17.36 -8.91
N GLY A 471 -17.39 18.67 -8.73
CA GLY A 471 -17.60 19.36 -7.45
C GLY A 471 -16.32 19.68 -6.66
N SER A 472 -15.15 19.22 -7.11
CA SER A 472 -13.84 19.49 -6.52
C SER A 472 -13.30 20.88 -6.89
N LYS A 473 -13.94 21.94 -6.36
CA LYS A 473 -13.63 23.36 -6.69
C LYS A 473 -12.17 23.80 -6.42
N GLY A 474 -11.42 23.10 -5.56
CA GLY A 474 -10.00 23.39 -5.31
C GLY A 474 -9.02 22.63 -6.23
N GLY A 475 -9.54 21.92 -7.23
CA GLY A 475 -8.73 21.18 -8.19
C GLY A 475 -7.85 20.12 -7.52
N LEU A 476 -6.62 19.99 -8.01
CA LEU A 476 -5.62 19.04 -7.51
C LEU A 476 -4.90 19.51 -6.24
N GLY A 477 -5.09 20.77 -5.81
CA GLY A 477 -4.30 21.34 -4.71
C GLY A 477 -2.80 21.32 -5.04
N ARG A 478 -2.03 20.55 -4.26
CA ARG A 478 -0.56 20.37 -4.45
C ARG A 478 -0.17 19.01 -5.04
N THR A 479 -1.14 18.25 -5.51
CA THR A 479 -0.90 17.00 -6.24
C THR A 479 -0.81 17.30 -7.72
N GLU A 480 0.07 16.59 -8.41
CA GLU A 480 0.13 16.51 -9.86
C GLU A 480 -0.22 15.09 -10.29
N TYR A 481 -0.98 14.91 -11.37
CA TYR A 481 -1.18 13.59 -11.96
C TYR A 481 -0.15 13.38 -13.05
N VAL A 482 0.68 12.35 -12.90
CA VAL A 482 1.81 12.07 -13.80
C VAL A 482 1.53 10.91 -14.75
N PHE A 483 0.57 10.04 -14.42
CA PHE A 483 0.14 8.93 -15.26
C PHE A 483 -1.33 8.59 -15.03
N SER A 484 -2.03 8.10 -16.07
CA SER A 484 -3.40 7.62 -15.98
C SER A 484 -3.53 6.23 -16.58
N SER A 485 -4.33 5.36 -15.95
CA SER A 485 -4.77 4.07 -16.51
C SER A 485 -5.40 4.17 -17.91
N GLN A 486 -5.86 5.35 -18.33
CA GLN A 486 -6.37 5.59 -19.69
C GLN A 486 -5.28 5.85 -20.74
N ASP A 487 -4.02 5.98 -20.32
CA ASP A 487 -2.89 6.35 -21.18
C ASP A 487 -1.92 5.18 -21.42
N GLY A 488 -2.33 3.96 -21.06
CA GLY A 488 -1.58 2.74 -21.33
C GLY A 488 -1.13 2.05 -20.05
N TYR A 489 0.15 1.69 -19.98
CA TYR A 489 0.70 0.93 -18.85
C TYR A 489 1.88 1.64 -18.18
N ALA A 490 1.76 1.89 -16.87
CA ALA A 490 2.71 2.69 -16.11
C ALA A 490 4.10 2.05 -15.98
N TYR A 491 4.20 0.72 -16.02
CA TYR A 491 5.44 0.00 -15.75
C TYR A 491 6.18 -0.45 -17.00
N GLY A 492 5.67 -0.16 -18.20
CA GLY A 492 6.27 -0.62 -19.46
C GLY A 492 7.72 -0.13 -19.66
N SER A 493 8.13 0.96 -19.00
CA SER A 493 9.47 1.53 -19.08
C SER A 493 10.31 1.41 -17.80
N LEU A 494 9.76 0.88 -16.70
CA LEU A 494 10.46 0.81 -15.41
C LEU A 494 11.41 -0.40 -15.35
N GLY A 495 12.52 -0.25 -14.61
CA GLY A 495 13.54 -1.30 -14.45
C GLY A 495 14.62 -1.33 -15.54
N TYR A 496 14.53 -0.49 -16.57
CA TYR A 496 15.52 -0.35 -17.65
C TYR A 496 16.35 0.94 -17.56
N GLY A 497 16.60 1.43 -16.33
CA GLY A 497 17.36 2.66 -16.09
C GLY A 497 16.56 3.96 -16.23
N GLN A 498 15.23 3.87 -16.22
CA GLN A 498 14.32 5.03 -16.18
C GLN A 498 13.88 5.32 -14.74
N ASP A 499 14.05 6.57 -14.32
CA ASP A 499 13.76 7.03 -12.96
C ASP A 499 12.39 7.72 -12.83
N ASN A 500 11.56 7.71 -13.89
CA ASN A 500 10.26 8.39 -13.91
C ASN A 500 9.19 7.52 -14.58
N PHE A 501 7.93 7.76 -14.21
CA PHE A 501 6.78 7.23 -14.95
C PHE A 501 6.74 7.81 -16.36
N PRO A 502 6.26 7.06 -17.37
CA PRO A 502 6.16 7.55 -18.73
C PRO A 502 5.19 8.74 -18.78
N SER A 503 5.67 9.88 -19.29
CA SER A 503 4.80 11.00 -19.65
C SER A 503 4.50 10.96 -21.14
N SER A 504 3.22 10.96 -21.47
CA SER A 504 2.73 11.04 -22.85
C SER A 504 2.08 12.39 -23.13
N THR A 505 2.24 13.39 -22.26
CA THR A 505 1.65 14.69 -22.48
C THR A 505 2.35 15.46 -23.62
N PRO A 506 1.66 16.35 -24.36
CA PRO A 506 2.21 16.95 -25.59
C PRO A 506 3.35 17.96 -25.39
N ASP A 507 3.73 18.24 -24.14
CA ASP A 507 4.93 18.98 -23.77
C ASP A 507 6.23 18.15 -23.92
N VAL A 508 6.11 16.83 -24.04
CA VAL A 508 7.23 15.94 -24.36
C VAL A 508 7.34 15.79 -25.90
N PRO A 509 8.53 15.92 -26.52
CA PRO A 509 8.68 15.72 -27.96
C PRO A 509 8.29 14.28 -28.39
N GLU A 510 7.52 14.13 -29.48
CA GLU A 510 7.02 12.81 -29.92
C GLU A 510 8.17 11.86 -30.29
N GLU A 511 9.28 12.40 -30.79
CA GLU A 511 10.50 11.67 -31.11
C GLU A 511 11.17 11.02 -29.89
N SER A 512 10.88 11.53 -28.69
CA SER A 512 11.42 11.05 -27.42
C SER A 512 10.51 10.03 -26.71
N LEU A 513 9.30 9.82 -27.23
CA LEU A 513 8.38 8.84 -26.68
C LEU A 513 8.94 7.41 -26.84
N PRO A 514 8.70 6.52 -25.86
CA PRO A 514 9.20 5.15 -25.91
C PRO A 514 8.80 4.41 -27.19
N THR A 515 9.72 3.58 -27.68
CA THR A 515 9.47 2.66 -28.79
C THR A 515 9.65 1.21 -28.34
N CYS A 516 9.00 0.30 -29.04
CA CYS A 516 9.12 -1.14 -28.84
C CYS A 516 8.89 -1.87 -30.17
N GLU A 517 9.26 -3.15 -30.24
CA GLU A 517 9.08 -3.99 -31.42
C GLU A 517 8.19 -5.19 -31.06
N ILE A 518 7.19 -5.45 -31.90
CA ILE A 518 6.37 -6.67 -31.83
C ILE A 518 6.84 -7.62 -32.92
N ARG A 519 7.10 -8.88 -32.57
CA ARG A 519 7.38 -9.96 -33.52
C ARG A 519 6.20 -10.91 -33.59
N PHE A 520 5.63 -11.09 -34.76
CA PHE A 520 4.42 -11.87 -34.94
C PHE A 520 4.60 -13.33 -34.49
N SER A 521 5.69 -13.97 -34.91
CA SER A 521 5.97 -15.37 -34.55
C SER A 521 6.15 -15.58 -33.04
N HIS A 522 6.64 -14.57 -32.32
CA HIS A 522 6.91 -14.63 -30.90
C HIS A 522 5.67 -14.33 -30.03
N CYS A 523 4.83 -13.40 -30.49
CA CYS A 523 3.71 -12.88 -29.71
C CYS A 523 2.37 -13.55 -30.05
N PHE A 524 2.17 -14.04 -31.28
CA PHE A 524 0.83 -14.46 -31.76
C PHE A 524 0.79 -15.82 -32.47
N ALA A 525 1.91 -16.34 -32.98
CA ALA A 525 1.90 -17.59 -33.74
C ALA A 525 1.87 -18.84 -32.85
N GLY A 526 1.34 -19.94 -33.39
CA GLY A 526 1.34 -21.26 -32.73
C GLY A 526 0.14 -21.54 -31.82
N TYR A 527 -0.83 -20.63 -31.77
CA TYR A 527 -2.04 -20.76 -30.95
C TYR A 527 -3.28 -20.96 -31.83
N THR A 528 -4.28 -21.63 -31.26
CA THR A 528 -5.60 -21.85 -31.89
C THR A 528 -6.74 -21.21 -31.10
N ARG A 529 -6.44 -20.69 -29.90
CA ARG A 529 -7.41 -20.08 -28.98
C ARG A 529 -7.02 -18.66 -28.61
N ALA A 530 -8.00 -17.76 -28.56
CA ALA A 530 -7.78 -16.36 -28.21
C ALA A 530 -7.32 -16.22 -26.75
N SER A 531 -7.86 -17.04 -25.83
CA SER A 531 -7.42 -17.07 -24.44
C SER A 531 -5.93 -17.45 -24.29
N ASP A 532 -5.40 -18.31 -25.15
CA ASP A 532 -4.00 -18.74 -25.08
C ASP A 532 -3.06 -17.65 -25.62
N VAL A 533 -3.47 -16.94 -26.67
CA VAL A 533 -2.78 -15.72 -27.13
C VAL A 533 -2.81 -14.64 -26.06
N PHE A 534 -3.94 -14.46 -25.38
CA PHE A 534 -4.05 -13.54 -24.26
C PHE A 534 -3.08 -13.92 -23.13
N ARG A 535 -3.05 -15.18 -22.69
CA ARG A 535 -2.10 -15.66 -21.67
C ARG A 535 -0.65 -15.38 -22.07
N ARG A 536 -0.32 -15.62 -23.35
CA ARG A 536 0.99 -15.34 -23.92
C ARG A 536 1.41 -13.89 -23.74
N ILE A 537 0.59 -12.93 -24.17
CA ILE A 537 0.95 -11.51 -24.13
C ILE A 537 0.72 -10.85 -22.76
N ALA A 538 -0.18 -11.40 -21.94
CA ALA A 538 -0.51 -10.87 -20.62
C ALA A 538 0.52 -11.29 -19.57
N PHE A 539 1.01 -12.54 -19.61
CA PHE A 539 1.79 -13.13 -18.50
C PHE A 539 3.15 -13.69 -18.93
N GLU A 540 3.19 -14.54 -19.97
CA GLU A 540 4.42 -15.26 -20.35
C GLU A 540 5.47 -14.37 -21.03
N ALA A 541 5.06 -13.64 -22.05
CA ALA A 541 5.83 -12.66 -22.81
C ALA A 541 5.19 -11.29 -22.62
N HIS A 542 5.20 -10.81 -21.38
CA HIS A 542 4.53 -9.57 -21.00
C HIS A 542 5.05 -8.36 -21.79
N GLU A 543 6.27 -8.40 -22.30
CA GLU A 543 6.83 -7.39 -23.20
C GLU A 543 6.04 -7.26 -24.51
N CYS A 544 5.49 -8.36 -25.06
CA CYS A 544 4.56 -8.32 -26.19
C CYS A 544 3.32 -7.51 -25.81
N GLY A 545 2.72 -7.81 -24.66
CA GLY A 545 1.53 -7.10 -24.17
C GLY A 545 1.79 -5.63 -23.89
N ASP A 546 2.95 -5.27 -23.35
CA ASP A 546 3.32 -3.87 -23.08
C ASP A 546 3.42 -3.07 -24.39
N CYS A 547 3.94 -3.70 -25.44
CA CYS A 547 4.02 -3.09 -26.76
C CYS A 547 2.65 -3.03 -27.47
N VAL A 548 1.82 -4.08 -27.33
CA VAL A 548 0.41 -4.09 -27.78
C VAL A 548 -0.38 -2.96 -27.12
N MET A 549 -0.24 -2.75 -25.81
CA MET A 549 -0.86 -1.63 -25.10
C MET A 549 -0.46 -0.29 -25.74
N SER A 550 0.81 -0.10 -26.05
CA SER A 550 1.32 1.13 -26.67
C SER A 550 0.74 1.35 -28.07
N ALA A 551 0.64 0.29 -28.89
CA ALA A 551 0.06 0.35 -30.22
C ALA A 551 -1.44 0.70 -30.19
N LEU A 552 -2.20 0.08 -29.29
CA LEU A 552 -3.65 0.30 -29.17
C LEU A 552 -4.00 1.65 -28.54
N VAL A 553 -3.17 2.14 -27.60
CA VAL A 553 -3.28 3.53 -27.11
C VAL A 553 -3.07 4.52 -28.26
N ARG A 554 -2.08 4.28 -29.13
CA ARG A 554 -1.85 5.09 -30.34
C ARG A 554 -3.04 5.01 -31.30
N ALA A 555 -3.55 3.81 -31.57
CA ALA A 555 -4.70 3.61 -32.44
C ALA A 555 -5.99 4.27 -31.92
N SER A 556 -6.10 4.43 -30.59
CA SER A 556 -7.23 5.12 -29.94
C SER A 556 -7.12 6.66 -30.03
N GLY A 557 -5.99 7.21 -30.49
CA GLY A 557 -5.77 8.64 -30.62
C GLY A 557 -5.33 9.32 -29.32
N THR A 558 -5.74 10.59 -29.13
CA THR A 558 -5.25 11.41 -28.00
C THR A 558 -6.10 11.29 -26.72
N LEU A 559 -7.27 10.67 -26.81
CA LEU A 559 -8.24 10.49 -25.72
C LEU A 559 -9.01 9.19 -25.93
N GLY A 560 -9.45 8.55 -24.85
CA GLY A 560 -10.19 7.30 -24.92
C GLY A 560 -9.33 6.11 -25.35
N MET A 561 -9.99 4.96 -25.47
CA MET A 561 -9.40 3.63 -25.60
C MET A 561 -10.20 2.79 -26.61
N SER A 562 -10.78 3.42 -27.64
CA SER A 562 -11.67 2.78 -28.61
C SER A 562 -11.09 1.54 -29.28
N ALA A 563 -9.77 1.49 -29.50
CA ALA A 563 -9.12 0.36 -30.16
C ALA A 563 -9.15 -0.93 -29.32
N PHE A 564 -9.29 -0.82 -28.00
CA PHE A 564 -9.37 -1.98 -27.11
C PHE A 564 -10.76 -2.59 -27.02
N LEU A 565 -11.81 -1.81 -27.31
CA LEU A 565 -13.16 -2.15 -26.91
C LEU A 565 -13.86 -3.04 -27.95
N PRO A 566 -14.66 -4.05 -27.54
CA PRO A 566 -15.52 -4.84 -28.43
C PRO A 566 -16.52 -3.97 -29.20
N SER A 567 -17.10 -4.47 -30.30
CA SER A 567 -18.18 -3.75 -30.98
C SER A 567 -19.43 -3.64 -30.11
N GLU A 568 -20.23 -2.59 -30.32
CA GLU A 568 -21.45 -2.32 -29.53
C GLU A 568 -22.53 -3.40 -29.67
N ASP A 569 -22.54 -4.11 -30.81
CA ASP A 569 -23.48 -5.16 -31.17
C ASP A 569 -23.00 -6.58 -30.83
N ARG A 570 -21.82 -6.72 -30.19
CA ARG A 570 -21.27 -8.04 -29.84
C ARG A 570 -21.96 -8.59 -28.58
N GLU A 571 -22.66 -9.70 -28.75
CA GLU A 571 -23.36 -10.41 -27.67
C GLU A 571 -22.83 -11.84 -27.52
N LEU A 572 -22.78 -12.32 -26.27
CA LEU A 572 -22.60 -13.74 -25.97
C LEU A 572 -23.96 -14.43 -26.11
N ARG A 573 -24.20 -15.13 -27.22
CA ARG A 573 -25.47 -15.86 -27.42
C ARG A 573 -25.53 -17.04 -26.45
N SER A 574 -26.57 -17.13 -25.63
CA SER A 574 -26.79 -18.28 -24.76
C SER A 574 -26.99 -19.54 -25.61
N ALA A 575 -26.02 -20.45 -25.61
CA ALA A 575 -26.37 -21.85 -25.80
C ALA A 575 -27.34 -22.21 -24.66
N GLU A 576 -28.44 -22.87 -25.00
CA GLU A 576 -29.49 -23.31 -24.08
C GLU A 576 -28.90 -23.89 -22.78
N PHE A 577 -29.01 -23.16 -21.66
CA PHE A 577 -28.68 -23.70 -20.35
C PHE A 577 -29.97 -24.11 -19.63
N GLU A 578 -30.08 -25.42 -19.39
CA GLU A 578 -30.83 -25.99 -18.27
C GLU A 578 -30.40 -25.28 -16.97
N ASP A 579 -31.36 -25.07 -16.06
CA ASP A 579 -31.25 -24.24 -14.86
C ASP A 579 -29.89 -24.34 -14.13
N PRO A 580 -29.18 -23.22 -13.89
CA PRO A 580 -27.87 -23.25 -13.23
C PRO A 580 -28.00 -23.31 -11.69
N PRO A 581 -26.97 -23.84 -10.98
CA PRO A 581 -26.96 -23.98 -9.52
C PRO A 581 -27.03 -22.64 -8.78
N VAL A 582 -27.44 -22.71 -7.52
CA VAL A 582 -28.02 -21.63 -6.69
C VAL A 582 -27.01 -20.57 -6.18
N GLU A 583 -25.71 -20.67 -6.46
CA GLU A 583 -24.72 -19.69 -5.96
C GLU A 583 -24.52 -18.50 -6.93
N ARG A 584 -25.52 -17.64 -7.02
CA ARG A 584 -25.60 -16.51 -7.99
C ARG A 584 -25.06 -15.16 -7.51
N SER A 585 -24.43 -15.05 -6.33
CA SER A 585 -24.09 -13.71 -5.78
C SER A 585 -22.79 -13.09 -6.29
N THR A 586 -21.81 -13.89 -6.71
CA THR A 586 -20.52 -13.39 -7.23
C THR A 586 -20.51 -13.16 -8.74
N SER A 587 -21.43 -13.78 -9.49
CA SER A 587 -21.47 -13.67 -10.97
C SER A 587 -22.01 -12.33 -11.49
N GLU A 588 -22.44 -11.43 -10.60
CA GLU A 588 -22.89 -10.08 -10.98
C GLU A 588 -21.75 -9.07 -11.08
N ILE A 589 -20.64 -9.24 -10.35
CA ILE A 589 -19.54 -8.25 -10.32
C ILE A 589 -18.56 -8.58 -11.45
N PRO A 590 -18.33 -7.70 -12.44
CA PRO A 590 -17.42 -7.99 -13.54
C PRO A 590 -15.97 -8.09 -13.06
N HIS A 591 -15.37 -9.26 -13.25
CA HIS A 591 -13.99 -9.56 -12.92
C HIS A 591 -13.41 -10.60 -13.89
N LEU A 592 -12.10 -10.57 -14.07
CA LEU A 592 -11.35 -11.68 -14.68
C LEU A 592 -11.06 -12.77 -13.62
N PRO A 593 -10.64 -13.99 -14.01
CA PRO A 593 -10.37 -15.09 -13.10
C PRO A 593 -9.56 -14.70 -11.85
N LEU A 594 -10.08 -15.12 -10.69
CA LEU A 594 -9.55 -14.83 -9.35
C LEU A 594 -8.73 -16.02 -8.85
N VAL A 595 -7.63 -16.27 -9.54
CA VAL A 595 -6.73 -17.42 -9.33
C VAL A 595 -5.33 -16.95 -8.95
N GLN A 596 -4.63 -17.72 -8.12
CA GLN A 596 -3.29 -17.39 -7.60
C GLN A 596 -2.22 -17.36 -8.70
N THR A 597 -2.31 -18.31 -9.62
CA THR A 597 -1.47 -18.43 -10.81
C THR A 597 -2.35 -18.25 -12.04
N TRP A 598 -1.84 -17.62 -13.10
CA TRP A 598 -2.66 -17.33 -14.27
C TRP A 598 -3.01 -18.60 -15.06
N GLU A 599 -2.22 -19.66 -14.93
CA GLU A 599 -2.40 -20.96 -15.57
C GLU A 599 -3.73 -21.63 -15.17
N GLU A 600 -4.18 -21.39 -13.94
CA GLU A 600 -5.43 -21.93 -13.38
C GLU A 600 -6.69 -21.21 -13.89
N GLY A 601 -6.56 -20.04 -14.51
CA GLY A 601 -7.68 -19.20 -14.90
C GLY A 601 -8.23 -19.53 -16.29
N ASP A 602 -9.55 -19.66 -16.43
CA ASP A 602 -10.22 -19.69 -17.74
C ASP A 602 -10.52 -18.26 -18.21
N PHE A 603 -9.72 -17.79 -19.17
CA PHE A 603 -9.85 -16.46 -19.76
C PHE A 603 -10.65 -16.44 -21.06
N SER A 604 -11.26 -17.56 -21.47
CA SER A 604 -12.16 -17.57 -22.63
C SER A 604 -13.36 -16.66 -22.38
N LEU A 605 -13.99 -16.18 -23.45
CA LEU A 605 -15.18 -15.33 -23.33
C LEU A 605 -16.29 -16.02 -22.52
N GLN A 606 -16.50 -17.32 -22.77
CA GLN A 606 -17.47 -18.12 -22.03
C GLN A 606 -17.06 -18.35 -20.56
N GLY A 607 -15.77 -18.56 -20.28
CA GLY A 607 -15.29 -18.72 -18.90
C GLY A 607 -15.47 -17.47 -18.04
N VAL A 608 -15.31 -16.30 -18.66
CA VAL A 608 -15.42 -15.00 -17.96
C VAL A 608 -16.87 -14.50 -17.87
N MET A 609 -17.64 -14.61 -18.95
CA MET A 609 -18.97 -13.99 -19.06
C MET A 609 -20.13 -15.01 -19.08
N GLY A 610 -19.87 -16.31 -19.20
CA GLY A 610 -20.90 -17.32 -19.44
C GLY A 610 -21.96 -17.42 -18.34
N ALA A 611 -21.62 -17.04 -17.10
CA ALA A 611 -22.53 -17.00 -15.96
C ALA A 611 -23.01 -15.57 -15.61
N ALA A 612 -22.60 -14.55 -16.38
CA ALA A 612 -22.97 -13.17 -16.13
C ALA A 612 -24.41 -12.88 -16.60
N HIS A 613 -25.10 -11.95 -15.94
CA HIS A 613 -26.41 -11.48 -16.43
C HIS A 613 -26.27 -10.59 -17.67
N GLU A 614 -25.24 -9.73 -17.68
CA GLU A 614 -24.91 -8.88 -18.82
C GLU A 614 -24.31 -9.72 -19.95
N GLN A 615 -25.02 -9.81 -21.06
CA GLN A 615 -24.62 -10.58 -22.25
C GLN A 615 -23.99 -9.70 -23.33
N ASN A 616 -24.13 -8.37 -23.23
CA ASN A 616 -23.44 -7.45 -24.11
C ASN A 616 -21.96 -7.38 -23.71
N VAL A 617 -21.10 -7.86 -24.60
CA VAL A 617 -19.66 -8.01 -24.33
C VAL A 617 -19.02 -6.65 -24.06
N ARG A 618 -19.41 -5.61 -24.81
CA ARG A 618 -18.89 -4.27 -24.61
C ARG A 618 -19.27 -3.70 -23.25
N MET A 619 -20.54 -3.79 -22.85
CA MET A 619 -21.00 -3.27 -21.55
C MET A 619 -20.32 -3.97 -20.38
N TRP A 620 -20.21 -5.30 -20.43
CA TRP A 620 -19.48 -6.07 -19.41
C TRP A 620 -18.00 -5.66 -19.35
N THR A 621 -17.34 -5.53 -20.50
CA THR A 621 -15.94 -5.06 -20.60
C THR A 621 -15.77 -3.67 -19.99
N LEU A 622 -16.69 -2.72 -20.24
CA LEU A 622 -16.62 -1.38 -19.67
C LEU A 622 -16.76 -1.40 -18.14
N GLN A 623 -17.63 -2.27 -17.61
CA GLN A 623 -17.78 -2.47 -16.17
C GLN A 623 -16.54 -3.11 -15.53
N LEU A 624 -15.89 -4.04 -16.24
CA LEU A 624 -14.61 -4.62 -15.82
C LEU A 624 -13.50 -3.54 -15.75
N ILE A 625 -13.32 -2.76 -16.81
CA ILE A 625 -12.24 -1.77 -16.90
C ILE A 625 -12.42 -0.66 -15.85
N GLN A 626 -13.66 -0.21 -15.57
CA GLN A 626 -13.87 0.85 -14.57
C GLN A 626 -13.44 0.46 -13.15
N ARG A 627 -13.44 -0.84 -12.85
CA ARG A 627 -13.10 -1.40 -11.54
C ARG A 627 -11.65 -1.11 -11.14
N TYR A 628 -10.75 -1.00 -12.12
CA TYR A 628 -9.32 -0.81 -11.92
C TYR A 628 -8.81 0.57 -12.41
N ARG A 629 -9.68 1.59 -12.40
CA ARG A 629 -9.27 2.96 -12.75
C ARG A 629 -8.35 3.54 -11.70
N TYR A 630 -7.19 4.01 -12.14
CA TYR A 630 -6.24 4.74 -11.31
C TYR A 630 -5.55 5.87 -12.06
N VAL A 631 -4.96 6.76 -11.27
CA VAL A 631 -3.90 7.69 -11.68
C VAL A 631 -2.72 7.55 -10.72
N ILE A 632 -1.54 7.90 -11.20
CA ILE A 632 -0.37 8.07 -10.34
C ILE A 632 -0.23 9.55 -10.03
N GLY A 633 -0.23 9.86 -8.73
CA GLY A 633 -0.06 11.19 -8.19
C GLY A 633 1.37 11.44 -7.76
N LYS A 634 1.85 12.66 -7.98
CA LYS A 634 3.04 13.22 -7.33
C LYS A 634 2.58 14.32 -6.40
N THR A 635 2.77 14.15 -5.11
CA THR A 635 2.44 15.15 -4.09
C THR A 635 3.69 15.53 -3.34
N ALA A 636 3.85 16.82 -3.05
CA ALA A 636 4.96 17.28 -2.23
C ALA A 636 4.90 16.62 -0.85
N SER A 637 5.82 15.69 -0.61
CA SER A 637 5.92 14.93 0.62
C SER A 637 7.35 14.96 1.18
N SER A 638 7.48 14.61 2.45
CA SER A 638 8.75 14.50 3.14
C SER A 638 8.66 13.38 4.16
N PHE A 639 9.72 12.57 4.19
CA PHE A 639 9.94 11.53 5.19
C PHE A 639 11.15 11.97 6.02
N GLU A 640 10.92 12.23 7.30
CA GLU A 640 11.95 12.65 8.24
C GLU A 640 12.08 11.63 9.36
N ARG A 641 13.26 11.62 9.99
CA ARG A 641 13.56 10.77 11.14
C ARG A 641 14.11 11.62 12.27
N LEU A 642 13.76 11.26 13.50
CA LEU A 642 14.30 11.84 14.73
C LEU A 642 15.24 10.82 15.36
N GLU A 643 16.52 11.13 15.50
CA GLU A 643 17.54 10.19 15.99
C GLU A 643 18.19 10.67 17.30
N ASN A 644 18.37 11.99 17.47
CA ASN A 644 18.99 12.64 18.64
C ASN A 644 18.61 14.14 18.69
N PRO A 645 18.95 14.88 19.77
CA PRO A 645 18.53 16.28 19.92
C PRO A 645 19.04 17.23 18.85
N ASP A 646 20.31 17.11 18.43
CA ASP A 646 20.90 18.00 17.42
C ASP A 646 20.23 17.83 16.06
N GLN A 647 20.07 16.57 15.61
CA GLN A 647 19.37 16.26 14.36
C GLN A 647 17.89 16.68 14.41
N THR A 648 17.22 16.47 15.55
CA THR A 648 15.83 16.88 15.76
C THR A 648 15.68 18.39 15.60
N ARG A 649 16.60 19.19 16.16
CA ARG A 649 16.60 20.65 16.05
C ARG A 649 16.67 21.11 14.59
N ASP A 650 17.54 20.49 13.81
CA ASP A 650 17.68 20.76 12.37
C ASP A 650 16.44 20.33 11.58
N THR A 651 15.91 19.15 11.86
CA THR A 651 14.69 18.62 11.21
C THR A 651 13.49 19.52 11.49
N VAL A 652 13.22 19.87 12.75
CA VAL A 652 12.12 20.77 13.13
C VAL A 652 12.26 22.16 12.49
N SER A 653 13.48 22.70 12.44
CA SER A 653 13.77 23.99 11.78
C SER A 653 13.48 23.95 10.28
N ARG A 654 13.92 22.87 9.60
CA ARG A 654 13.67 22.64 8.17
C ARG A 654 12.18 22.44 7.88
N LEU A 655 11.48 21.62 8.65
CA LEU A 655 10.03 21.42 8.49
C LEU A 655 9.24 22.71 8.75
N SER A 656 9.68 23.52 9.72
CA SER A 656 9.05 24.81 10.01
C SER A 656 9.22 25.84 8.89
N SER A 657 10.31 25.75 8.13
CA SER A 657 10.62 26.66 7.02
C SER A 657 10.16 26.15 5.66
N ASN A 658 9.98 24.84 5.50
CA ASN A 658 9.50 24.24 4.26
C ASN A 658 7.98 24.41 4.14
N HIS A 659 7.56 25.30 3.25
CA HIS A 659 6.15 25.58 3.01
C HIS A 659 5.52 24.71 1.92
N ASP A 660 6.28 23.84 1.26
CA ASP A 660 5.84 23.06 0.09
C ASP A 660 5.34 21.66 0.46
N VAL A 661 5.86 21.06 1.53
CA VAL A 661 5.43 19.74 2.03
C VAL A 661 3.97 19.77 2.48
N VAL A 662 3.18 18.78 2.05
CA VAL A 662 1.77 18.59 2.43
C VAL A 662 1.55 17.25 3.12
N LEU A 663 2.14 16.18 2.60
CA LEU A 663 2.16 14.87 3.25
C LEU A 663 3.49 14.72 3.97
N LEU A 664 3.44 14.56 5.29
CA LEU A 664 4.63 14.50 6.13
C LEU A 664 4.63 13.18 6.89
N CYS A 665 5.75 12.49 6.91
CA CYS A 665 6.04 11.39 7.82
C CYS A 665 7.22 11.81 8.70
N VAL A 666 7.08 11.65 10.02
CA VAL A 666 8.17 11.90 10.98
C VAL A 666 8.28 10.68 11.88
N ASN A 667 9.24 9.81 11.58
CA ASN A 667 9.48 8.58 12.32
C ASN A 667 10.44 8.82 13.50
N ASP A 668 10.21 8.18 14.63
CA ASP A 668 10.89 8.39 15.92
C ASP A 668 12.02 7.36 16.18
N ASP A 669 13.00 7.30 15.28
CA ASP A 669 14.20 6.43 15.41
C ASP A 669 15.20 6.89 16.50
N VAL A 670 14.71 7.39 17.64
CA VAL A 670 15.51 8.09 18.65
C VAL A 670 16.45 7.12 19.37
N THR A 671 17.74 7.40 19.28
CA THR A 671 18.82 6.61 19.88
C THR A 671 19.42 7.25 21.12
N GLU A 672 19.34 8.58 21.23
CA GLU A 672 19.92 9.37 22.32
C GLU A 672 19.03 10.58 22.64
N GLY A 673 18.99 11.00 23.92
CA GLY A 673 18.36 12.26 24.34
C GLY A 673 16.84 12.32 24.19
N ASP A 674 16.15 11.21 24.47
CA ASP A 674 14.71 11.04 24.22
C ASP A 674 13.83 12.14 24.81
N ASP A 675 14.03 12.50 26.09
CA ASP A 675 13.24 13.57 26.73
C ASP A 675 13.38 14.91 26.00
N GLU A 676 14.59 15.29 25.56
CA GLU A 676 14.81 16.53 24.83
C GLU A 676 14.21 16.47 23.42
N VAL A 677 14.32 15.32 22.75
CA VAL A 677 13.68 15.09 21.43
C VAL A 677 12.17 15.20 21.55
N ALA A 678 11.58 14.52 22.54
CA ALA A 678 10.14 14.54 22.81
C ALA A 678 9.64 15.96 23.10
N ASP A 679 10.35 16.73 23.93
CA ASP A 679 9.99 18.12 24.24
C ASP A 679 10.05 19.01 22.98
N MET A 680 11.11 18.90 22.18
CA MET A 680 11.23 19.67 20.93
C MET A 680 10.16 19.29 19.91
N PHE A 681 9.89 17.99 19.76
CA PHE A 681 8.95 17.51 18.79
C PHE A 681 7.51 17.82 19.18
N ARG A 682 7.11 17.62 20.44
CA ARG A 682 5.80 18.05 20.95
C ARG A 682 5.59 19.55 20.78
N ALA A 683 6.61 20.38 21.09
CA ALA A 683 6.53 21.83 20.87
C ALA A 683 6.33 22.20 19.39
N PHE A 684 6.96 21.47 18.46
CA PHE A 684 6.72 21.61 17.03
C PHE A 684 5.29 21.20 16.66
N GLN A 685 4.83 20.05 17.13
CA GLN A 685 3.51 19.51 16.83
C GLN A 685 2.39 20.43 17.36
N ASP A 686 2.50 20.94 18.59
CA ASP A 686 1.58 21.92 19.17
C ASP A 686 1.55 23.22 18.38
N LYS A 687 2.71 23.67 17.87
CA LYS A 687 2.78 24.88 17.04
C LYS A 687 2.08 24.69 15.69
N GLN A 688 2.19 23.52 15.06
CA GLN A 688 1.57 23.25 13.76
C GLN A 688 0.09 22.88 13.88
N TRP A 689 -0.26 22.10 14.90
CA TRP A 689 -1.56 21.43 15.04
C TRP A 689 -2.12 21.52 16.45
N GLY A 690 -1.89 22.60 17.20
CA GLY A 690 -2.30 22.73 18.62
C GLY A 690 -3.80 22.89 18.90
N ARG A 691 -4.68 22.81 17.89
CA ARG A 691 -6.13 22.85 18.13
C ARG A 691 -6.61 21.46 18.56
N ALA A 692 -6.93 21.32 19.84
CA ALA A 692 -7.52 20.11 20.40
C ALA A 692 -8.82 19.70 19.68
N ALA A 693 -8.94 18.41 19.42
CA ALA A 693 -10.19 17.80 19.02
C ALA A 693 -11.16 17.72 20.21
N ALA A 694 -12.45 17.77 19.93
CA ALA A 694 -13.50 17.83 20.96
C ALA A 694 -13.54 16.59 21.88
N TRP A 695 -12.94 15.47 21.47
CA TRP A 695 -12.87 14.22 22.22
C TRP A 695 -11.65 14.09 23.12
N GLU A 696 -10.73 15.05 23.08
CA GLU A 696 -9.56 15.06 23.94
C GLU A 696 -9.91 15.52 25.36
N LYS A 697 -9.13 15.08 26.34
CA LYS A 697 -9.16 15.63 27.71
C LYS A 697 -8.74 17.10 27.67
N ASP A 698 -9.31 17.87 28.59
CA ASP A 698 -9.09 19.32 28.70
C ASP A 698 -7.68 19.67 29.22
#